data_AF-A0A7C4WPI8-F1
#
_entry.id   AF-A0A7C4WPI8-F1
#
_cell.length_a   1.000
_cell.length_b   1.000
_cell.length_c   1.000
_cell.angle_alpha   90.00
_cell.angle_beta   90.00
_cell.angle_gamma   90.00
#
_symmetry.space_group_name_H-M   'P 1'
#
loop_
_entity.id
_entity.type
_entity.pdbx_description
1 polymer ?
#
loop_
_entity_poly.entity_id
_entity_poly.type
_entity_poly.pdbx_seq_one_letter_code
_entity_poly.pdbx_strand_id
1 'polypeptide(L)'
;MDAKNRIHLLEIVTLCAALAGCGATPRTAALAESAPAAPTQDGRTISVEVREANLLIPDEALAKDYLRKKLVQAMVERLTPMGFDAASAARLAASGQAQEFSVRSHVEQVFGTGTDEGKVRTVALWDVAGRLWLRFSDEQVAELGQMLMKLPRTSLDEIEALETYLDRFRELRPDPGQLSSLDKAVGDRLAEALADFLKVQLAIPPTPEDEYEQALGRVARLLRMFRKRHPGHAAFAELEAAFRVGALKLLRAVPLEPKNVPRLRAVFDSFARMCAAELADSHQYLRRTLELDWRNRIQRLDESHVQFPALREDFLLFMQEFPGSDFYPELELRFLSRWVDFLMDQRPENPEQMQDVLGQAELMGQRFPRCARLAEIRRHVGQQCVALLSRLPIPDLEAMKRVDQLMAGCDSFMEAGLEVMAMRERVARIRDNLLRARDDRAEREALKDLSFFIGWDAKIAKLPWGKARGDFPGTGEFAAAWGQGTDAGSECHCSLDPDEPCRAFESEGSHGGFEVVARFYRERLWGVDLCQVFTGPDLASIYNFFARRYAKDHTKVQAAAFLSGGGVVREVAFGKGSGLRVILARGADTCSVRYRDGALLLLQEQDELAEKKRKEEEAKRARDERVKRGWQPGDCVQWECDISCAFRGNVRKRDGQRYLVVISAAEEEGRQVGNAVWVRGQELYDCPE
;
A
#
# COMPACT_ATOMS: atom_id res chain seq x y z
N MET A 1 -34.82 16.51 -18.52
CA MET A 1 -34.48 17.95 -18.40
C MET A 1 -33.04 18.03 -17.91
N ASP A 2 -32.04 18.51 -18.64
CA ASP A 2 -31.92 18.87 -20.04
C ASP A 2 -30.48 18.59 -20.47
N ALA A 3 -30.36 18.08 -21.68
CA ALA A 3 -29.10 17.74 -22.31
C ALA A 3 -28.43 18.99 -22.90
N LYS A 4 -27.16 19.19 -22.57
CA LYS A 4 -26.26 20.09 -23.30
C LYS A 4 -25.18 19.28 -24.01
N ASN A 5 -24.84 19.77 -25.20
CA ASN A 5 -23.67 19.50 -26.01
C ASN A 5 -23.75 18.32 -26.99
N ARG A 6 -24.23 18.63 -28.21
CA ARG A 6 -23.65 18.09 -29.44
C ARG A 6 -23.50 19.17 -30.50
N ILE A 7 -22.26 19.34 -30.91
CA ILE A 7 -21.78 20.04 -32.11
C ILE A 7 -22.05 19.14 -33.31
N HIS A 8 -22.60 19.69 -34.40
CA HIS A 8 -22.54 19.09 -35.73
C HIS A 8 -22.43 20.19 -36.80
N LEU A 9 -21.43 20.02 -37.68
CA LEU A 9 -21.46 20.19 -39.15
C LEU A 9 -21.87 21.55 -39.73
N LEU A 10 -20.96 22.22 -40.47
CA LEU A 10 -20.84 22.11 -41.94
C LEU A 10 -19.88 23.15 -42.54
N GLU A 11 -19.18 22.71 -43.59
CA GLU A 11 -18.27 23.43 -44.49
C GLU A 11 -19.00 24.50 -45.35
N ILE A 12 -18.24 25.45 -45.94
CA ILE A 12 -18.29 25.90 -47.36
C ILE A 12 -17.18 26.94 -47.66
N VAL A 13 -16.17 26.52 -48.43
CA VAL A 13 -15.53 27.10 -49.65
C VAL A 13 -15.66 28.61 -49.94
N THR A 14 -14.56 29.38 -50.13
CA THR A 14 -13.89 29.78 -51.41
C THR A 14 -12.88 30.96 -51.28
N LEU A 15 -11.72 30.83 -51.97
CA LEU A 15 -10.78 31.81 -52.63
C LEU A 15 -10.64 33.29 -52.19
N CYS A 16 -9.39 33.77 -52.08
CA CYS A 16 -8.74 34.63 -53.10
C CYS A 16 -7.28 34.99 -52.75
N ALA A 17 -6.41 34.99 -53.77
CA ALA A 17 -5.04 35.49 -53.75
C ALA A 17 -4.90 36.72 -54.66
N ALA A 18 -3.92 37.56 -54.30
CA ALA A 18 -3.17 38.54 -55.08
C ALA A 18 -3.84 39.86 -55.49
N LEU A 19 -3.12 40.97 -55.22
CA LEU A 19 -2.53 41.79 -56.28
C LEU A 19 -1.50 42.81 -55.74
N ALA A 20 -0.55 43.13 -56.63
CA ALA A 20 0.27 44.33 -56.75
C ALA A 20 1.62 44.41 -56.02
N GLY A 21 2.69 44.26 -56.81
CA GLY A 21 3.99 44.91 -56.57
C GLY A 21 4.20 46.12 -57.50
N CYS A 22 5.20 46.94 -57.17
CA CYS A 22 6.11 47.67 -58.07
C CYS A 22 6.97 48.68 -57.27
N GLY A 23 8.28 48.78 -57.57
CA GLY A 23 9.15 49.83 -57.05
C GLY A 23 10.64 49.54 -57.24
N ALA A 24 11.33 50.34 -58.06
CA ALA A 24 12.63 50.07 -58.66
C ALA A 24 13.88 50.51 -57.85
N THR A 25 15.04 49.95 -58.26
CA THR A 25 16.43 50.50 -58.28
C THR A 25 17.36 50.46 -57.04
N PRO A 26 18.70 50.46 -57.25
CA PRO A 26 19.64 49.53 -56.58
C PRO A 26 20.59 50.23 -55.59
N ARG A 27 21.21 49.46 -54.68
CA ARG A 27 22.51 49.83 -54.07
C ARG A 27 23.22 48.66 -53.41
N THR A 28 24.53 48.68 -53.59
CA THR A 28 25.56 47.71 -53.22
C THR A 28 25.86 47.61 -51.72
N ALA A 29 26.25 46.39 -51.33
CA ALA A 29 27.21 46.00 -50.29
C ALA A 29 26.91 46.34 -48.81
N ALA A 30 26.63 45.29 -48.03
CA ALA A 30 27.24 45.10 -46.70
C ALA A 30 27.26 43.61 -46.36
N LEU A 31 28.44 43.11 -45.98
CA LEU A 31 28.69 41.78 -45.45
C LEU A 31 27.76 41.50 -44.26
N ALA A 32 27.00 40.41 -44.31
CA ALA A 32 26.37 39.81 -43.14
C ALA A 32 26.86 38.37 -43.03
N GLU A 33 27.46 38.09 -41.89
CA GLU A 33 28.08 36.82 -41.49
C GLU A 33 27.15 35.63 -41.75
N SER A 34 27.76 34.54 -42.21
CA SER A 34 27.13 33.24 -42.40
C SER A 34 26.49 32.74 -41.11
N ALA A 35 25.17 32.91 -40.97
CA ALA A 35 24.38 32.16 -40.03
C ALA A 35 24.35 30.68 -40.46
N PRO A 36 24.44 29.70 -39.54
CA PRO A 36 24.36 28.29 -39.90
C PRO A 36 22.97 28.01 -40.47
N ALA A 37 22.90 27.43 -41.67
CA ALA A 37 21.64 27.01 -42.25
C ALA A 37 20.95 26.03 -41.29
N ALA A 38 19.72 26.38 -40.86
CA ALA A 38 18.86 25.47 -40.11
C ALA A 38 18.72 24.14 -40.88
N PRO A 39 18.74 22.99 -40.20
CA PRO A 39 18.65 21.70 -40.87
C PRO A 39 17.29 21.59 -41.55
N THR A 40 17.26 21.68 -42.87
CA THR A 40 16.12 21.22 -43.66
C THR A 40 16.00 19.71 -43.46
N GLN A 41 15.08 19.28 -42.58
CA GLN A 41 14.61 17.89 -42.52
C GLN A 41 13.76 17.60 -43.76
N ASP A 42 14.42 17.56 -44.92
CA ASP A 42 13.87 16.97 -46.12
C ASP A 42 14.05 15.45 -45.94
N GLY A 43 12.97 14.66 -45.93
CA GLY A 43 13.00 13.19 -45.71
C GLY A 43 13.87 12.41 -46.71
N ARG A 44 14.47 13.13 -47.66
CA ARG A 44 15.41 12.67 -48.70
C ARG A 44 16.87 12.83 -48.32
N THR A 45 17.19 13.35 -47.14
CA THR A 45 18.58 13.51 -46.67
C THR A 45 18.87 12.57 -45.51
N ILE A 46 19.92 11.76 -45.66
CA ILE A 46 20.42 10.88 -44.60
C ILE A 46 21.80 11.36 -44.20
N SER A 47 22.09 11.34 -42.90
CA SER A 47 23.39 11.73 -42.37
C SER A 47 23.96 10.67 -41.43
N VAL A 48 25.27 10.48 -41.49
CA VAL A 48 26.04 9.72 -40.50
C VAL A 48 27.18 10.57 -39.96
N GLU A 49 27.57 10.32 -38.72
CA GLU A 49 28.57 11.11 -38.01
C GLU A 49 29.62 10.19 -37.37
N VAL A 50 30.88 10.61 -37.43
CA VAL A 50 32.01 9.92 -36.80
C VAL A 50 32.77 10.95 -35.98
N ARG A 51 33.05 10.59 -34.72
CA ARG A 51 33.92 11.35 -33.81
C ARG A 51 34.82 10.37 -33.08
N GLU A 52 36.12 10.46 -33.33
CA GLU A 52 37.14 9.62 -32.70
C GLU A 52 38.33 10.51 -32.30
N ALA A 53 38.91 10.21 -31.14
CA ALA A 53 40.02 10.98 -30.57
C ALA A 53 41.23 10.08 -30.32
N ASN A 54 42.41 10.69 -30.20
CA ASN A 54 43.66 10.01 -29.86
C ASN A 54 44.11 8.94 -30.88
N LEU A 55 43.88 9.15 -32.17
CA LEU A 55 44.29 8.20 -33.21
C LEU A 55 45.79 8.33 -33.53
N LEU A 56 46.51 7.21 -33.44
CA LEU A 56 47.93 7.14 -33.81
C LEU A 56 48.06 6.92 -35.33
N ILE A 57 48.02 8.01 -36.09
CA ILE A 57 48.12 8.02 -37.56
C ILE A 57 49.35 8.85 -37.98
N PRO A 58 50.14 8.41 -38.98
CA PRO A 58 51.43 9.06 -39.28
C PRO A 58 51.35 10.53 -39.69
N ASP A 59 50.28 10.94 -40.36
CA ASP A 59 50.11 12.30 -40.87
C ASP A 59 48.64 12.69 -41.05
N GLU A 60 48.43 13.99 -41.33
CA GLU A 60 47.10 14.58 -41.52
C GLU A 60 46.35 13.98 -42.71
N ALA A 61 47.06 13.68 -43.81
CA ALA A 61 46.44 13.17 -45.03
C ALA A 61 45.84 11.78 -44.80
N LEU A 62 46.54 10.93 -44.06
CA LEU A 62 46.06 9.61 -43.64
C LEU A 62 44.94 9.71 -42.61
N ALA A 63 44.97 10.68 -41.69
CA ALA A 63 43.88 10.89 -40.73
C ALA A 63 42.59 11.36 -41.43
N LYS A 64 42.72 12.23 -42.46
CA LYS A 64 41.62 12.62 -43.34
C LYS A 64 41.08 11.44 -44.15
N ASP A 65 41.96 10.61 -44.74
CA ASP A 65 41.55 9.40 -45.48
C ASP A 65 40.84 8.39 -44.57
N TYR A 66 41.35 8.18 -43.35
CA TYR A 66 40.72 7.34 -42.32
C TYR A 66 39.31 7.80 -41.98
N LEU A 67 39.13 9.09 -41.64
CA LEU A 67 37.82 9.65 -41.32
C LEU A 67 36.85 9.50 -42.50
N ARG A 68 37.32 9.73 -43.74
CA ARG A 68 36.49 9.56 -44.94
C ARG A 68 36.06 8.11 -45.14
N LYS A 69 36.97 7.14 -45.02
CA LYS A 69 36.64 5.72 -45.13
C LYS A 69 35.64 5.28 -44.06
N LYS A 70 35.81 5.73 -42.82
CA LYS A 70 34.89 5.46 -41.71
C LYS A 70 33.50 6.05 -41.94
N LEU A 71 33.42 7.29 -42.39
CA LEU A 71 32.15 7.93 -42.73
C LEU A 71 31.42 7.23 -43.88
N VAL A 72 32.15 6.83 -44.93
CA VAL A 72 31.59 6.05 -46.05
C VAL A 72 31.09 4.70 -45.55
N GLN A 73 31.87 3.99 -44.73
CA GLN A 73 31.46 2.71 -44.16
C GLN A 73 30.19 2.84 -43.30
N ALA A 74 30.14 3.82 -42.40
CA ALA A 74 28.96 4.09 -41.58
C ALA A 74 27.72 4.41 -42.43
N MET A 75 27.90 5.12 -43.55
CA MET A 75 26.81 5.38 -44.48
C MET A 75 26.38 4.11 -45.23
N VAL A 76 27.30 3.24 -45.63
CA VAL A 76 26.97 1.92 -46.22
C VAL A 76 26.15 1.08 -45.24
N GLU A 77 26.53 1.03 -43.97
CA GLU A 77 25.79 0.33 -42.92
C GLU A 77 24.38 0.91 -42.72
N ARG A 78 24.20 2.22 -42.98
CA ARG A 78 22.88 2.87 -42.94
C ARG A 78 22.03 2.60 -44.18
N LEU A 79 22.65 2.56 -45.36
CA LEU A 79 21.98 2.35 -46.66
C LEU A 79 21.60 0.89 -46.92
N THR A 80 22.41 -0.06 -46.46
CA THR A 80 22.19 -1.49 -46.71
C THR A 80 20.81 -1.95 -46.23
N PRO A 81 20.39 -1.66 -44.98
CA PRO A 81 19.06 -2.05 -44.53
C PRO A 81 17.94 -1.15 -45.09
N MET A 82 18.19 -0.29 -46.08
CA MET A 82 17.18 0.35 -46.92
C MET A 82 16.93 -0.41 -48.24
N GLY A 83 17.67 -1.48 -48.50
CA GLY A 83 17.51 -2.33 -49.68
C GLY A 83 18.58 -2.15 -50.77
N PHE A 84 19.62 -1.33 -50.52
CA PHE A 84 20.77 -1.23 -51.43
C PHE A 84 21.71 -2.43 -51.23
N ASP A 85 22.15 -3.05 -52.33
CA ASP A 85 23.25 -4.01 -52.27
C ASP A 85 24.57 -3.33 -51.84
N ALA A 86 25.53 -4.12 -51.35
CA ALA A 86 26.78 -3.60 -50.80
C ALA A 86 27.59 -2.74 -51.79
N ALA A 87 27.57 -3.06 -53.09
CA ALA A 87 28.32 -2.32 -54.10
C ALA A 87 27.64 -0.99 -54.45
N SER A 88 26.30 -0.99 -54.55
CA SER A 88 25.49 0.20 -54.79
C SER A 88 25.52 1.15 -53.58
N ALA A 89 25.41 0.60 -52.36
CA ALA A 89 25.53 1.36 -51.11
C ALA A 89 26.89 2.04 -50.98
N ALA A 90 27.99 1.33 -51.28
CA ALA A 90 29.35 1.89 -51.25
C ALA A 90 29.54 3.02 -52.25
N ARG A 91 29.02 2.86 -53.48
CA ARG A 91 29.08 3.89 -54.53
C ARG A 91 28.32 5.15 -54.13
N LEU A 92 27.10 4.99 -53.61
CA LEU A 92 26.27 6.10 -53.14
C LEU A 92 26.89 6.79 -51.93
N ALA A 93 27.35 6.04 -50.93
CA ALA A 93 28.04 6.59 -49.77
C ALA A 93 29.28 7.40 -50.16
N ALA A 94 30.07 6.94 -51.14
CA ALA A 94 31.25 7.66 -51.63
C ALA A 94 30.92 9.01 -52.31
N SER A 95 29.71 9.16 -52.86
CA SER A 95 29.20 10.40 -53.47
C SER A 95 28.64 11.41 -52.45
N GLY A 96 28.53 11.03 -51.17
CA GLY A 96 28.02 11.88 -50.12
C GLY A 96 28.87 13.14 -49.90
N GLN A 97 28.21 14.22 -49.48
CA GLN A 97 28.86 15.48 -49.15
C GLN A 97 29.37 15.44 -47.70
N ALA A 98 30.68 15.53 -47.54
CA ALA A 98 31.30 15.67 -46.23
C ALA A 98 31.07 17.10 -45.69
N GLN A 99 30.58 17.19 -44.46
CA GLN A 99 30.42 18.42 -43.69
C GLN A 99 31.08 18.30 -42.33
N GLU A 100 31.35 19.44 -41.69
CA GLU A 100 31.95 19.49 -40.34
C GLU A 100 33.26 18.67 -40.24
N PHE A 101 33.96 18.51 -41.38
CA PHE A 101 35.11 17.63 -41.51
C PHE A 101 36.35 18.28 -40.89
N SER A 102 36.71 17.82 -39.70
CA SER A 102 37.78 18.36 -38.86
C SER A 102 38.76 17.24 -38.51
N VAL A 103 40.05 17.55 -38.68
CA VAL A 103 41.16 16.71 -38.26
C VAL A 103 42.12 17.62 -37.50
N ARG A 104 42.38 17.34 -36.23
CA ARG A 104 43.25 18.15 -35.35
C ARG A 104 44.31 17.26 -34.76
N SER A 105 45.56 17.69 -34.80
CA SER A 105 46.64 16.99 -34.11
C SER A 105 46.94 17.64 -32.76
N HIS A 106 47.26 16.83 -31.77
CA HIS A 106 47.99 17.26 -30.59
C HIS A 106 49.18 16.35 -30.35
N VAL A 107 50.21 16.92 -29.74
CA VAL A 107 51.42 16.19 -29.42
C VAL A 107 51.27 15.65 -28.00
N GLU A 108 51.41 14.34 -27.86
CA GLU A 108 51.29 13.68 -26.57
C GLU A 108 52.51 12.77 -26.33
N GLN A 109 52.91 12.69 -25.06
CA GLN A 109 53.93 11.76 -24.62
C GLN A 109 53.28 10.43 -24.33
N VAL A 110 53.44 9.47 -25.24
CA VAL A 110 52.92 8.11 -25.06
C VAL A 110 54.07 7.17 -24.69
N PHE A 111 53.77 6.17 -23.88
CA PHE A 111 54.71 5.10 -23.61
C PHE A 111 54.79 4.18 -24.83
N GLY A 112 56.01 3.93 -25.30
CA GLY A 112 56.25 2.97 -26.38
C GLY A 112 55.76 1.57 -26.00
N THR A 113 55.31 0.82 -27.00
CA THR A 113 54.87 -0.58 -26.85
C THR A 113 55.77 -1.49 -27.71
N GLY A 114 55.92 -2.76 -27.31
CA GLY A 114 56.78 -3.72 -28.03
C GLY A 114 58.28 -3.47 -27.81
N THR A 115 59.06 -3.33 -28.89
CA THR A 115 60.53 -3.16 -28.81
C THR A 115 61.00 -1.84 -28.16
N ASP A 116 60.07 -0.90 -27.94
CA ASP A 116 60.32 0.40 -27.29
C ASP A 116 59.58 0.54 -25.95
N GLU A 117 59.18 -0.57 -25.34
CA GLU A 117 58.51 -0.61 -24.03
C GLU A 117 59.36 0.05 -22.94
N GLY A 118 58.74 0.95 -22.16
CA GLY A 118 59.40 1.74 -21.13
C GLY A 118 60.04 3.06 -21.59
N LYS A 119 60.08 3.36 -22.91
CA LYS A 119 60.55 4.66 -23.44
C LYS A 119 59.38 5.60 -23.69
N VAL A 120 59.48 6.84 -23.20
CA VAL A 120 58.52 7.90 -23.52
C VAL A 120 58.81 8.42 -24.93
N ARG A 121 57.85 8.30 -25.85
CA ARG A 121 57.94 8.86 -27.20
C ARG A 121 56.95 10.01 -27.35
N THR A 122 57.42 11.06 -27.99
CA THR A 122 56.56 12.16 -28.40
C THR A 122 55.93 11.76 -29.74
N VAL A 123 54.61 11.56 -29.76
CA VAL A 123 53.86 11.21 -30.97
C VAL A 123 52.79 12.28 -31.24
N ALA A 124 52.45 12.46 -32.52
CA ALA A 124 51.27 13.21 -32.89
C ALA A 124 50.06 12.26 -32.84
N LEU A 125 49.08 12.59 -32.01
CA LEU A 125 47.77 11.94 -32.00
C LEU A 125 46.77 12.83 -32.73
N TRP A 126 45.80 12.19 -33.39
CA TRP A 126 44.81 12.87 -34.23
C TRP A 126 43.40 12.69 -33.67
N ASP A 127 42.70 13.80 -33.53
CA ASP A 127 41.27 13.87 -33.28
C ASP A 127 40.55 14.12 -34.60
N VAL A 128 39.63 13.23 -34.97
CA VAL A 128 38.88 13.29 -36.22
C VAL A 128 37.40 13.38 -35.92
N ALA A 129 36.73 14.36 -36.53
CA ALA A 129 35.29 14.54 -36.44
C ALA A 129 34.75 14.93 -37.81
N GLY A 130 33.62 14.36 -38.21
CA GLY A 130 32.98 14.74 -39.46
C GLY A 130 31.61 14.13 -39.60
N ARG A 131 30.84 14.70 -40.52
CA ARG A 131 29.51 14.22 -40.90
C ARG A 131 29.46 14.01 -42.40
N LEU A 132 28.78 12.96 -42.84
CA LEU A 132 28.55 12.68 -44.25
C LEU A 132 27.07 12.75 -44.53
N TRP A 133 26.66 13.62 -45.45
CA TRP A 133 25.28 13.79 -45.89
C TRP A 133 25.09 13.19 -47.26
N LEU A 134 24.02 12.43 -47.43
CA LEU A 134 23.58 11.94 -48.73
C LEU A 134 22.15 12.42 -48.97
N ARG A 135 21.96 13.16 -50.06
CA ARG A 135 20.64 13.59 -50.52
C ARG A 135 20.24 12.74 -51.72
N PHE A 136 19.08 12.10 -51.64
CA PHE A 136 18.51 11.35 -52.74
C PHE A 136 17.80 12.26 -53.73
N SER A 137 18.14 12.11 -55.01
CA SER A 137 17.35 12.64 -56.13
C SER A 137 16.12 11.77 -56.40
N ASP A 138 15.13 12.30 -57.11
CA ASP A 138 13.95 11.53 -57.56
C ASP A 138 14.34 10.30 -58.37
N GLU A 139 15.37 10.41 -59.21
CA GLU A 139 15.91 9.29 -60.01
C GLU A 139 16.44 8.17 -59.13
N GLN A 140 17.19 8.49 -58.07
CA GLN A 140 17.74 7.50 -57.14
C GLN A 140 16.64 6.86 -56.28
N VAL A 141 15.61 7.61 -55.88
CA VAL A 141 14.44 7.05 -55.19
C VAL A 141 13.66 6.12 -56.12
N ALA A 142 13.50 6.51 -57.40
CA ALA A 142 12.84 5.67 -58.40
C ALA A 142 13.63 4.38 -58.68
N GLU A 143 14.97 4.46 -58.79
CA GLU A 143 15.86 3.31 -58.96
C GLU A 143 15.76 2.36 -57.76
N LEU A 144 15.74 2.89 -56.54
CA LEU A 144 15.51 2.10 -55.32
C LEU A 144 14.17 1.38 -55.37
N GLY A 145 13.09 2.05 -55.76
CA GLY A 145 11.79 1.40 -55.94
C GLY A 145 11.83 0.28 -56.98
N GLN A 146 12.58 0.43 -58.08
CA GLN A 146 12.79 -0.63 -59.07
C GLN A 146 13.63 -1.79 -58.53
N MET A 147 14.63 -1.52 -57.69
CA MET A 147 15.43 -2.55 -57.03
C MET A 147 14.58 -3.37 -56.05
N LEU A 148 13.78 -2.70 -55.21
CA LEU A 148 12.84 -3.37 -54.31
C LEU A 148 11.78 -4.19 -55.06
N MET A 149 11.42 -3.78 -56.29
CA MET A 149 10.56 -4.57 -57.17
C MET A 149 11.19 -5.88 -57.65
N LYS A 150 12.53 -5.94 -57.76
CA LYS A 150 13.28 -7.11 -58.26
C LYS A 150 13.74 -8.06 -57.16
N LEU A 151 13.65 -7.67 -55.89
CA LEU A 151 14.02 -8.54 -54.77
C LEU A 151 13.15 -9.81 -54.75
N PRO A 152 13.72 -10.98 -54.41
CA PRO A 152 12.99 -12.23 -54.36
C PRO A 152 11.87 -12.17 -53.32
N ARG A 153 10.75 -12.81 -53.65
CA ARG A 153 9.52 -12.90 -52.84
C ARG A 153 9.05 -14.35 -52.79
N THR A 154 10.00 -15.27 -52.62
CA THR A 154 9.77 -16.71 -52.76
C THR A 154 9.46 -17.38 -51.43
N SER A 155 9.79 -16.73 -50.31
CA SER A 155 9.47 -17.20 -48.95
C SER A 155 8.84 -16.11 -48.10
N LEU A 156 8.14 -16.50 -47.04
CA LEU A 156 7.57 -15.56 -46.05
C LEU A 156 8.64 -14.68 -45.41
N ASP A 157 9.82 -15.23 -45.11
CA ASP A 157 10.89 -14.48 -44.45
C ASP A 157 11.47 -13.40 -45.38
N GLU A 158 11.59 -13.70 -46.68
CA GLU A 158 11.98 -12.71 -47.70
C GLU A 158 10.94 -11.59 -47.84
N ILE A 159 9.66 -11.93 -47.80
CA ILE A 159 8.57 -10.95 -47.89
C ILE A 159 8.50 -10.09 -46.62
N GLU A 160 8.67 -10.66 -45.43
CA GLU A 160 8.79 -9.92 -44.15
C GLU A 160 9.95 -8.91 -44.18
N ALA A 161 11.11 -9.34 -44.71
CA ALA A 161 12.28 -8.47 -44.89
C ALA A 161 11.99 -7.34 -45.87
N LEU A 162 11.33 -7.65 -47.00
CA LEU A 162 10.95 -6.65 -48.00
C LEU A 162 9.99 -5.59 -47.43
N GLU A 163 9.01 -5.97 -46.62
CA GLU A 163 8.14 -5.02 -45.94
C GLU A 163 8.90 -4.07 -45.01
N THR A 164 9.96 -4.57 -44.36
CA THR A 164 10.83 -3.74 -43.53
C THR A 164 11.61 -2.73 -44.38
N TYR A 165 12.01 -3.12 -45.60
CA TYR A 165 12.57 -2.17 -46.57
C TYR A 165 11.52 -1.17 -47.07
N LEU A 166 10.27 -1.58 -47.27
CA LEU A 166 9.18 -0.68 -47.66
C LEU A 166 8.91 0.40 -46.61
N ASP A 167 8.90 0.05 -45.32
CA ASP A 167 8.72 1.03 -44.24
C ASP A 167 9.76 2.17 -44.35
N ARG A 168 11.02 1.83 -44.63
CA ARG A 168 12.12 2.80 -44.81
C ARG A 168 12.07 3.51 -46.14
N PHE A 169 11.60 2.85 -47.19
CA PHE A 169 11.37 3.47 -48.49
C PHE A 169 10.29 4.54 -48.41
N ARG A 170 9.22 4.33 -47.62
CA ARG A 170 8.16 5.34 -47.38
C ARG A 170 8.71 6.61 -46.75
N GLU A 171 9.73 6.54 -45.88
CA GLU A 171 10.37 7.71 -45.27
C GLU A 171 11.00 8.65 -46.31
N LEU A 172 11.45 8.11 -47.46
CA LEU A 172 12.04 8.88 -48.56
C LEU A 172 11.02 9.64 -49.42
N ARG A 173 9.71 9.48 -49.15
CA ARG A 173 8.60 10.08 -49.92
C ARG A 173 8.72 9.81 -51.43
N PRO A 174 8.67 8.53 -51.84
CA PRO A 174 8.68 8.13 -53.24
C PRO A 174 7.42 8.58 -53.98
N ASP A 175 7.44 8.44 -55.31
CA ASP A 175 6.25 8.67 -56.13
C ASP A 175 5.06 7.83 -55.62
N PRO A 176 3.88 8.42 -55.39
CA PRO A 176 2.72 7.70 -54.86
C PRO A 176 2.27 6.52 -55.72
N GLY A 177 2.41 6.61 -57.05
CA GLY A 177 2.04 5.53 -57.97
C GLY A 177 3.02 4.36 -57.89
N GLN A 178 4.31 4.65 -57.80
CA GLN A 178 5.35 3.64 -57.59
C GLN A 178 5.20 2.94 -56.24
N LEU A 179 4.99 3.71 -55.16
CA LEU A 179 4.79 3.17 -53.83
C LEU A 179 3.53 2.29 -53.77
N SER A 180 2.41 2.75 -54.32
CA SER A 180 1.16 1.97 -54.37
C SER A 180 1.32 0.68 -55.17
N SER A 181 2.06 0.70 -56.28
CA SER A 181 2.34 -0.48 -57.09
C SER A 181 3.20 -1.50 -56.36
N LEU A 182 4.21 -1.01 -55.64
CA LEU A 182 5.12 -1.84 -54.85
C LEU A 182 4.40 -2.42 -53.61
N ASP A 183 3.64 -1.60 -52.87
CA ASP A 183 2.80 -2.03 -51.75
C ASP A 183 1.82 -3.11 -52.18
N LYS A 184 1.11 -2.90 -53.30
CA LYS A 184 0.21 -3.91 -53.86
C LYS A 184 0.94 -5.21 -54.21
N ALA A 185 2.06 -5.12 -54.91
CA ALA A 185 2.80 -6.30 -55.36
C ALA A 185 3.44 -7.09 -54.20
N VAL A 186 3.79 -6.43 -53.09
CA VAL A 186 4.25 -7.10 -51.86
C VAL A 186 3.07 -7.66 -51.08
N GLY A 187 1.97 -6.92 -50.96
CA GLY A 187 0.73 -7.37 -50.33
C GLY A 187 0.14 -8.62 -51.01
N ASP A 188 0.04 -8.64 -52.34
CA ASP A 188 -0.47 -9.78 -53.12
C ASP A 188 0.39 -11.04 -52.88
N ARG A 189 1.72 -10.89 -52.87
CA ARG A 189 2.65 -12.00 -52.63
C ARG A 189 2.65 -12.47 -51.18
N LEU A 190 2.55 -11.55 -50.23
CA LEU A 190 2.41 -11.88 -48.82
C LEU A 190 1.10 -12.66 -48.60
N ALA A 191 0.01 -12.24 -49.23
CA ALA A 191 -1.27 -12.92 -49.15
C ALA A 191 -1.19 -14.35 -49.70
N GLU A 192 -0.59 -14.54 -50.88
CA GLU A 192 -0.38 -15.86 -51.50
C GLU A 192 0.47 -16.78 -50.61
N ALA A 193 1.62 -16.28 -50.14
CA ALA A 193 2.51 -17.04 -49.26
C ALA A 193 1.86 -17.38 -47.92
N LEU A 194 1.06 -16.47 -47.35
CA LEU A 194 0.29 -16.74 -46.13
C LEU A 194 -0.81 -17.76 -46.36
N ALA A 195 -1.49 -17.74 -47.51
CA ALA A 195 -2.51 -18.72 -47.86
C ALA A 195 -1.91 -20.13 -47.95
N ASP A 196 -0.78 -20.28 -48.64
CA ASP A 196 -0.08 -21.56 -48.75
C ASP A 196 0.42 -22.06 -47.39
N PHE A 197 1.00 -21.16 -46.59
CA PHE A 197 1.47 -21.49 -45.25
C PHE A 197 0.31 -21.93 -44.35
N LEU A 198 -0.79 -21.17 -44.32
CA LEU A 198 -2.02 -21.52 -43.60
C LEU A 198 -2.55 -22.89 -44.05
N LYS A 199 -2.58 -23.16 -45.34
CA LYS A 199 -3.03 -24.45 -45.88
C LYS A 199 -2.18 -25.62 -45.37
N VAL A 200 -0.86 -25.47 -45.33
CA VAL A 200 0.06 -26.47 -44.76
C VAL A 200 -0.21 -26.66 -43.28
N GLN A 201 -0.32 -25.57 -42.51
CA GLN A 201 -0.57 -25.65 -41.06
C GLN A 201 -1.94 -26.28 -40.74
N LEU A 202 -2.98 -25.97 -41.53
CA LEU A 202 -4.31 -26.56 -41.38
C LEU A 202 -4.33 -28.06 -41.68
N ALA A 203 -3.43 -28.57 -42.52
CA ALA A 203 -3.33 -29.99 -42.86
C ALA A 203 -2.75 -30.84 -41.71
N ILE A 204 -1.89 -30.26 -40.86
CA ILE A 204 -1.23 -30.96 -39.75
C ILE A 204 -2.26 -31.21 -38.62
N PRO A 205 -2.27 -32.38 -37.95
CA PRO A 205 -3.10 -32.60 -36.77
C PRO A 205 -2.71 -31.64 -35.63
N PRO A 206 -3.64 -31.26 -34.72
CA PRO A 206 -3.36 -30.31 -33.65
C PRO A 206 -2.53 -30.90 -32.49
N THR A 207 -1.89 -32.05 -32.71
CA THR A 207 -1.12 -32.80 -31.71
C THR A 207 0.31 -32.99 -32.23
N PRO A 208 1.36 -32.55 -31.51
CA PRO A 208 1.34 -31.93 -30.18
C PRO A 208 0.71 -30.53 -30.17
N GLU A 209 -0.10 -30.24 -29.15
CA GLU A 209 -0.85 -28.96 -29.04
C GLU A 209 0.08 -27.75 -29.03
N ASP A 210 1.20 -27.84 -28.30
CA ASP A 210 2.13 -26.71 -28.13
C ASP A 210 2.82 -26.32 -29.45
N GLU A 211 3.16 -27.30 -30.29
CA GLU A 211 3.76 -27.03 -31.62
C GLU A 211 2.74 -26.39 -32.56
N TYR A 212 1.49 -26.88 -32.53
CA TYR A 212 0.40 -26.33 -33.32
C TYR A 212 0.03 -24.91 -32.87
N GLU A 213 0.03 -24.67 -31.56
CA GLU A 213 -0.18 -23.35 -30.96
C GLU A 213 0.92 -22.36 -31.35
N GLN A 214 2.20 -22.77 -31.35
CA GLN A 214 3.30 -21.95 -31.84
C GLN A 214 3.16 -21.60 -33.32
N ALA A 215 2.76 -22.57 -34.16
CA ALA A 215 2.50 -22.34 -35.57
C ALA A 215 1.36 -21.32 -35.78
N LEU A 216 0.24 -21.48 -35.06
CA LEU A 216 -0.86 -20.50 -35.08
C LEU A 216 -0.42 -19.13 -34.57
N GLY A 217 0.47 -19.06 -33.57
CA GLY A 217 1.06 -17.82 -33.09
C GLY A 217 1.87 -17.09 -34.16
N ARG A 218 2.67 -17.83 -34.96
CA ARG A 218 3.40 -17.26 -36.11
C ARG A 218 2.43 -16.74 -37.17
N VAL A 219 1.39 -17.50 -37.50
CA VAL A 219 0.33 -17.08 -38.43
C VAL A 219 -0.35 -15.81 -37.94
N ALA A 220 -0.78 -15.76 -36.68
CA ALA A 220 -1.45 -14.59 -36.12
C ALA A 220 -0.54 -13.35 -36.16
N ARG A 221 0.75 -13.49 -35.82
CA ARG A 221 1.75 -12.40 -35.97
C ARG A 221 1.79 -11.88 -37.40
N LEU A 222 1.85 -12.78 -38.38
CA LEU A 222 1.89 -12.42 -39.79
C LEU A 222 0.61 -11.78 -40.31
N LEU A 223 -0.56 -12.29 -39.90
CA LEU A 223 -1.85 -11.71 -40.26
C LEU A 223 -2.04 -10.31 -39.67
N ARG A 224 -1.62 -10.09 -38.42
CA ARG A 224 -1.64 -8.76 -37.80
C ARG A 224 -0.74 -7.78 -38.56
N MET A 225 0.49 -8.21 -38.89
CA MET A 225 1.41 -7.42 -39.70
C MET A 225 0.79 -7.08 -41.07
N PHE A 226 0.22 -8.07 -41.75
CA PHE A 226 -0.44 -7.89 -43.03
C PHE A 226 -1.64 -6.94 -42.93
N ARG A 227 -2.50 -7.07 -41.91
CA ARG A 227 -3.63 -6.17 -41.66
C ARG A 227 -3.19 -4.73 -41.43
N LYS A 228 -2.10 -4.54 -40.69
CA LYS A 228 -1.56 -3.23 -40.35
C LYS A 228 -0.90 -2.55 -41.55
N ARG A 229 -0.15 -3.31 -42.36
CA ARG A 229 0.62 -2.77 -43.51
C ARG A 229 -0.23 -2.62 -44.77
N HIS A 230 -1.24 -3.47 -44.94
CA HIS A 230 -2.15 -3.46 -46.11
C HIS A 230 -3.61 -3.34 -45.69
N PRO A 231 -4.01 -2.20 -45.08
CA PRO A 231 -5.38 -2.01 -44.63
C PRO A 231 -6.35 -2.06 -45.83
N GLY A 232 -7.33 -2.96 -45.77
CA GLY A 232 -8.33 -3.12 -46.84
C GLY A 232 -7.95 -4.06 -47.98
N HIS A 233 -6.84 -4.80 -47.89
CA HIS A 233 -6.51 -5.82 -48.87
C HIS A 233 -7.60 -6.91 -48.92
N ALA A 234 -8.09 -7.24 -50.13
CA ALA A 234 -9.23 -8.13 -50.33
C ALA A 234 -9.01 -9.54 -49.74
N ALA A 235 -7.78 -10.08 -49.90
CA ALA A 235 -7.41 -11.40 -49.38
C ALA A 235 -7.46 -11.53 -47.84
N PHE A 236 -7.47 -10.43 -47.08
CA PHE A 236 -7.40 -10.50 -45.61
C PHE A 236 -8.56 -11.30 -45.02
N ALA A 237 -9.78 -11.11 -45.52
CA ALA A 237 -10.95 -11.78 -44.99
C ALA A 237 -10.87 -13.31 -45.13
N GLU A 238 -10.35 -13.80 -46.25
CA GLU A 238 -10.16 -15.24 -46.50
C GLU A 238 -9.04 -15.82 -45.63
N LEU A 239 -7.93 -15.09 -45.49
CA LEU A 239 -6.82 -15.49 -44.63
C LEU A 239 -7.22 -15.53 -43.14
N GLU A 240 -7.98 -14.54 -42.68
CA GLU A 240 -8.54 -14.51 -41.34
C GLU A 240 -9.50 -15.68 -41.10
N ALA A 241 -10.37 -15.99 -42.08
CA ALA A 241 -11.26 -17.14 -42.01
C ALA A 241 -10.48 -18.47 -41.90
N ALA A 242 -9.41 -18.64 -42.67
CA ALA A 242 -8.55 -19.82 -42.59
C ALA A 242 -7.86 -19.92 -41.21
N PHE A 243 -7.38 -18.81 -40.65
CA PHE A 243 -6.84 -18.77 -39.29
C PHE A 243 -7.89 -19.18 -38.25
N ARG A 244 -9.13 -18.69 -38.35
CA ARG A 244 -10.23 -19.08 -37.45
C ARG A 244 -10.49 -20.59 -37.51
N VAL A 245 -10.43 -21.20 -38.69
CA VAL A 245 -10.56 -22.67 -38.84
C VAL A 245 -9.44 -23.40 -38.10
N GLY A 246 -8.20 -22.92 -38.19
CA GLY A 246 -7.06 -23.51 -37.47
C GLY A 246 -7.17 -23.36 -35.96
N ALA A 247 -7.53 -22.17 -35.49
CA ALA A 247 -7.78 -21.92 -34.07
C ALA A 247 -8.93 -22.77 -33.53
N LEU A 248 -10.01 -22.97 -34.31
CA LEU A 248 -11.09 -23.90 -33.95
C LEU A 248 -10.62 -25.36 -33.87
N LYS A 249 -9.71 -25.77 -34.75
CA LYS A 249 -9.14 -27.13 -34.74
C LYS A 249 -8.33 -27.38 -33.47
N LEU A 250 -7.53 -26.41 -33.03
CA LEU A 250 -6.84 -26.48 -31.73
C LEU A 250 -7.83 -26.47 -30.56
N LEU A 251 -8.81 -25.57 -30.58
CA LEU A 251 -9.82 -25.50 -29.51
C LEU A 251 -10.58 -26.82 -29.33
N ARG A 252 -10.95 -27.47 -30.45
CA ARG A 252 -11.67 -28.75 -30.45
C ARG A 252 -10.79 -29.97 -30.18
N ALA A 253 -9.47 -29.82 -30.16
CA ALA A 253 -8.56 -30.87 -29.73
C ALA A 253 -8.69 -31.15 -28.23
N VAL A 254 -9.04 -30.12 -27.44
CA VAL A 254 -9.33 -30.23 -26.01
C VAL A 254 -10.78 -30.66 -25.81
N PRO A 255 -11.06 -31.85 -25.25
CA PRO A 255 -12.43 -32.30 -25.03
C PRO A 255 -13.15 -31.35 -24.09
N LEU A 256 -14.36 -30.96 -24.46
CA LEU A 256 -15.18 -30.06 -23.67
C LEU A 256 -15.78 -30.81 -22.47
N GLU A 257 -15.11 -30.77 -21.33
CA GLU A 257 -15.48 -31.46 -20.08
C GLU A 257 -15.07 -30.61 -18.86
N PRO A 258 -15.75 -30.72 -17.71
CA PRO A 258 -15.44 -29.95 -16.50
C PRO A 258 -13.96 -29.94 -16.09
N LYS A 259 -13.31 -31.12 -16.10
CA LYS A 259 -11.88 -31.26 -15.75
C LYS A 259 -10.93 -30.53 -16.72
N ASN A 260 -11.37 -30.24 -17.95
CA ASN A 260 -10.55 -29.61 -18.98
C ASN A 260 -10.75 -28.09 -19.06
N VAL A 261 -11.64 -27.51 -18.23
CA VAL A 261 -11.90 -26.06 -18.21
C VAL A 261 -10.63 -25.24 -18.00
N PRO A 262 -9.72 -25.57 -17.08
CA PRO A 262 -8.46 -24.82 -16.94
C PRO A 262 -7.62 -24.84 -18.23
N ARG A 263 -7.60 -25.97 -18.95
CA ARG A 263 -6.88 -26.09 -20.23
C ARG A 263 -7.55 -25.28 -21.34
N LEU A 264 -8.88 -25.32 -21.43
CA LEU A 264 -9.66 -24.50 -22.37
C LEU A 264 -9.44 -23.00 -22.14
N ARG A 265 -9.45 -22.55 -20.87
CA ARG A 265 -9.14 -21.17 -20.51
C ARG A 265 -7.72 -20.79 -20.95
N ALA A 266 -6.72 -21.64 -20.71
CA ALA A 266 -5.34 -21.39 -21.15
C ALA A 266 -5.22 -21.24 -22.67
N VAL A 267 -5.91 -22.09 -23.45
CA VAL A 267 -5.97 -21.99 -24.91
C VAL A 267 -6.64 -20.67 -25.35
N PHE A 268 -7.74 -20.28 -24.70
CA PHE A 268 -8.42 -19.02 -24.96
C PHE A 268 -7.57 -17.79 -24.64
N ASP A 269 -6.88 -17.79 -23.50
CA ASP A 269 -5.96 -16.73 -23.11
C ASP A 269 -4.82 -16.60 -24.13
N SER A 270 -4.37 -17.73 -24.68
CA SER A 270 -3.39 -17.72 -25.75
C SER A 270 -3.95 -17.11 -27.03
N PHE A 271 -5.17 -17.47 -27.44
CA PHE A 271 -5.83 -16.82 -28.59
C PHE A 271 -6.04 -15.34 -28.38
N ALA A 272 -6.39 -14.89 -27.18
CA ALA A 272 -6.52 -13.46 -26.86
C ALA A 272 -5.20 -12.72 -27.11
N ARG A 273 -4.06 -13.30 -26.69
CA ARG A 273 -2.72 -12.75 -26.94
C ARG A 273 -2.32 -12.79 -28.43
N MET A 274 -2.65 -13.87 -29.13
CA MET A 274 -2.36 -14.02 -30.56
C MET A 274 -3.14 -13.02 -31.41
N CYS A 275 -4.43 -12.85 -31.12
CA CYS A 275 -5.33 -12.03 -31.94
C CYS A 275 -5.06 -10.54 -31.79
N ALA A 276 -4.78 -10.05 -30.57
CA ALA A 276 -4.65 -8.62 -30.26
C ALA A 276 -5.81 -7.78 -30.85
N ALA A 277 -5.60 -6.49 -31.11
CA ALA A 277 -6.65 -5.61 -31.61
C ALA A 277 -6.99 -5.88 -33.08
N GLU A 278 -6.01 -6.31 -33.88
CA GLU A 278 -6.14 -6.43 -35.33
C GLU A 278 -6.92 -7.69 -35.77
N LEU A 279 -7.09 -8.68 -34.88
CA LEU A 279 -7.89 -9.90 -35.11
C LEU A 279 -8.97 -10.08 -34.02
N ALA A 280 -9.48 -8.99 -33.44
CA ALA A 280 -10.48 -9.05 -32.36
C ALA A 280 -11.73 -9.86 -32.75
N ASP A 281 -12.18 -9.74 -33.99
CA ASP A 281 -13.33 -10.49 -34.53
C ASP A 281 -13.11 -12.00 -34.50
N SER A 282 -11.87 -12.45 -34.75
CA SER A 282 -11.50 -13.86 -34.66
C SER A 282 -11.60 -14.38 -33.23
N HIS A 283 -11.11 -13.62 -32.24
CA HIS A 283 -11.23 -14.01 -30.83
C HIS A 283 -12.71 -14.07 -30.38
N GLN A 284 -13.52 -13.07 -30.76
CA GLN A 284 -14.96 -13.06 -30.46
C GLN A 284 -15.69 -14.24 -31.13
N TYR A 285 -15.34 -14.56 -32.37
CA TYR A 285 -15.89 -15.70 -33.10
C TYR A 285 -15.57 -17.03 -32.41
N LEU A 286 -14.32 -17.23 -31.96
CA LEU A 286 -13.92 -18.43 -31.22
C LEU A 286 -14.69 -18.56 -29.90
N ARG A 287 -14.83 -17.46 -29.16
CA ARG A 287 -15.58 -17.44 -27.89
C ARG A 287 -17.04 -17.84 -28.11
N ARG A 288 -17.69 -17.27 -29.13
CA ARG A 288 -19.06 -17.62 -29.50
C ARG A 288 -19.18 -19.08 -29.96
N THR A 289 -18.17 -19.61 -30.62
CA THR A 289 -18.17 -21.02 -31.05
C THR A 289 -18.04 -21.97 -29.86
N LEU A 290 -17.15 -21.67 -28.88
CA LEU A 290 -17.06 -22.45 -27.64
C LEU A 290 -18.38 -22.45 -26.89
N GLU A 291 -19.00 -21.27 -26.76
CA GLU A 291 -20.31 -21.10 -26.13
C GLU A 291 -21.35 -22.02 -26.78
N LEU A 292 -21.43 -22.05 -28.12
CA LEU A 292 -22.35 -22.92 -28.86
C LEU A 292 -22.00 -24.42 -28.71
N ASP A 293 -20.73 -24.78 -28.80
CA ASP A 293 -20.28 -26.17 -28.64
C ASP A 293 -20.63 -26.69 -27.22
N TRP A 294 -20.54 -25.83 -26.20
CA TRP A 294 -20.93 -26.14 -24.81
C TRP A 294 -22.44 -26.27 -24.65
N ARG A 295 -23.23 -25.34 -25.21
CA ARG A 295 -24.70 -25.46 -25.23
C ARG A 295 -25.13 -26.79 -25.88
N ASN A 296 -24.53 -27.14 -27.01
CA ASN A 296 -24.82 -28.38 -27.75
C ASN A 296 -24.39 -29.63 -26.97
N ARG A 297 -23.31 -29.55 -26.17
CA ARG A 297 -22.92 -30.63 -25.27
C ARG A 297 -23.98 -30.84 -24.19
N ILE A 298 -24.39 -29.78 -23.50
CA ILE A 298 -25.40 -29.85 -22.43
C ILE A 298 -26.73 -30.39 -22.97
N GLN A 299 -27.15 -29.95 -24.14
CA GLN A 299 -28.35 -30.48 -24.80
C GLN A 299 -28.23 -32.00 -25.06
N ARG A 300 -27.11 -32.46 -25.64
CA ARG A 300 -26.89 -33.88 -25.90
C ARG A 300 -26.88 -34.71 -24.62
N LEU A 301 -26.27 -34.19 -23.54
CA LEU A 301 -26.27 -34.86 -22.24
C LEU A 301 -27.69 -34.99 -21.67
N ASP A 302 -28.51 -33.94 -21.77
CA ASP A 302 -29.93 -33.98 -21.35
C ASP A 302 -30.76 -34.95 -22.20
N GLU A 303 -30.61 -34.94 -23.53
CA GLU A 303 -31.29 -35.86 -24.46
C GLU A 303 -30.89 -37.32 -24.23
N SER A 304 -29.66 -37.56 -23.80
CA SER A 304 -29.18 -38.90 -23.40
C SER A 304 -29.63 -39.35 -22.00
N HIS A 305 -30.50 -38.58 -21.34
CA HIS A 305 -31.03 -38.87 -20.00
C HIS A 305 -29.96 -39.06 -18.92
N VAL A 306 -28.83 -38.34 -19.03
CA VAL A 306 -27.80 -38.32 -17.98
C VAL A 306 -28.41 -37.78 -16.68
N GLN A 307 -28.06 -38.41 -15.55
CA GLN A 307 -28.55 -37.99 -14.25
C GLN A 307 -28.15 -36.54 -13.95
N PHE A 308 -29.06 -35.80 -13.32
CA PHE A 308 -28.89 -34.37 -13.07
C PHE A 308 -27.59 -33.98 -12.37
N PRO A 309 -27.06 -34.70 -11.36
CA PRO A 309 -25.80 -34.33 -10.72
C PRO A 309 -24.61 -34.23 -11.68
N ALA A 310 -24.54 -35.11 -12.69
CA ALA A 310 -23.49 -35.10 -13.71
C ALA A 310 -23.71 -33.98 -14.75
N LEU A 311 -24.97 -33.72 -15.15
CA LEU A 311 -25.33 -32.61 -16.02
C LEU A 311 -25.15 -31.23 -15.34
N ARG A 312 -25.34 -31.18 -14.02
CA ARG A 312 -25.30 -29.98 -13.19
C ARG A 312 -23.92 -29.32 -13.27
N GLU A 313 -22.85 -30.08 -13.13
CA GLU A 313 -21.49 -29.54 -13.17
C GLU A 313 -21.19 -28.84 -14.51
N ASP A 314 -21.50 -29.50 -15.63
CA ASP A 314 -21.37 -28.94 -16.98
C ASP A 314 -22.17 -27.64 -17.16
N PHE A 315 -23.40 -27.58 -16.62
CA PHE A 315 -24.26 -26.40 -16.73
C PHE A 315 -23.85 -25.24 -15.81
N LEU A 316 -23.45 -25.52 -14.57
CA LEU A 316 -22.95 -24.51 -13.64
C LEU A 316 -21.70 -23.84 -14.22
N LEU A 317 -20.77 -24.63 -14.75
CA LEU A 317 -19.57 -24.13 -15.41
C LEU A 317 -19.92 -23.27 -16.63
N PHE A 318 -20.86 -23.70 -17.47
CA PHE A 318 -21.31 -22.90 -18.59
C PHE A 318 -21.81 -21.51 -18.16
N MET A 319 -22.64 -21.44 -17.11
CA MET A 319 -23.15 -20.15 -16.61
C MET A 319 -22.04 -19.26 -16.06
N GLN A 320 -21.00 -19.85 -15.47
CA GLN A 320 -19.84 -19.12 -14.96
C GLN A 320 -18.95 -18.59 -16.10
N GLU A 321 -18.69 -19.38 -17.15
CA GLU A 321 -17.87 -18.98 -18.31
C GLU A 321 -18.59 -17.98 -19.22
N PHE A 322 -19.92 -18.12 -19.35
CA PHE A 322 -20.73 -17.35 -20.29
C PHE A 322 -21.94 -16.69 -19.60
N PRO A 323 -21.74 -15.70 -18.70
CA PRO A 323 -22.82 -15.15 -17.88
C PRO A 323 -23.91 -14.40 -18.66
N GLY A 324 -23.61 -13.93 -19.88
CA GLY A 324 -24.55 -13.24 -20.77
C GLY A 324 -25.22 -14.14 -21.81
N SER A 325 -25.02 -15.46 -21.72
CA SER A 325 -25.40 -16.43 -22.73
C SER A 325 -26.75 -17.07 -22.42
N ASP A 326 -27.72 -16.94 -23.33
CA ASP A 326 -29.06 -17.49 -23.16
C ASP A 326 -29.14 -18.96 -23.60
N PHE A 327 -29.79 -19.82 -22.83
CA PHE A 327 -29.99 -21.21 -23.23
C PHE A 327 -31.18 -21.36 -24.18
N TYR A 328 -31.32 -22.53 -24.80
CA TYR A 328 -32.59 -22.91 -25.41
C TYR A 328 -33.68 -22.91 -24.31
N PRO A 329 -34.79 -22.15 -24.47
CA PRO A 329 -35.74 -21.90 -23.38
C PRO A 329 -36.26 -23.16 -22.70
N GLU A 330 -36.52 -24.21 -23.49
CA GLU A 330 -37.01 -25.50 -22.98
C GLU A 330 -35.97 -26.23 -22.10
N LEU A 331 -34.71 -26.24 -22.55
CA LEU A 331 -33.60 -26.85 -21.82
C LEU A 331 -33.32 -26.09 -20.52
N GLU A 332 -33.39 -24.75 -20.57
CA GLU A 332 -33.24 -23.88 -19.41
C GLU A 332 -34.31 -24.16 -18.35
N LEU A 333 -35.59 -24.24 -18.75
CA LEU A 333 -36.70 -24.54 -17.83
C LEU A 333 -36.57 -25.93 -17.20
N ARG A 334 -36.22 -26.95 -17.99
CA ARG A 334 -35.97 -28.31 -17.47
C ARG A 334 -34.82 -28.31 -16.46
N PHE A 335 -33.72 -27.64 -16.79
CA PHE A 335 -32.57 -27.53 -15.90
C PHE A 335 -32.93 -26.80 -14.60
N LEU A 336 -33.58 -25.64 -14.72
CA LEU A 336 -34.01 -24.83 -13.59
C LEU A 336 -34.86 -25.65 -12.63
N SER A 337 -35.87 -26.38 -13.11
CA SER A 337 -36.69 -27.24 -12.27
C SER A 337 -35.85 -28.24 -11.49
N ARG A 338 -34.98 -28.99 -12.18
CA ARG A 338 -34.12 -30.00 -11.55
C ARG A 338 -33.09 -29.39 -10.60
N TRP A 339 -32.61 -28.17 -10.87
CA TRP A 339 -31.68 -27.46 -10.00
C TRP A 339 -32.36 -26.98 -8.73
N VAL A 340 -33.59 -26.46 -8.83
CA VAL A 340 -34.40 -26.14 -7.66
C VAL A 340 -34.59 -27.40 -6.80
N ASP A 341 -35.05 -28.49 -7.39
CA ASP A 341 -35.30 -29.74 -6.64
C ASP A 341 -34.00 -30.24 -5.99
N PHE A 342 -32.89 -30.22 -6.73
CA PHE A 342 -31.58 -30.55 -6.18
C PHE A 342 -31.20 -29.68 -4.96
N LEU A 343 -31.32 -28.36 -5.05
CA LEU A 343 -30.98 -27.45 -3.94
C LEU A 343 -31.91 -27.63 -2.74
N MET A 344 -33.18 -27.96 -2.97
CA MET A 344 -34.16 -28.24 -1.92
C MET A 344 -33.93 -29.60 -1.23
N ASP A 345 -33.27 -30.54 -1.92
CA ASP A 345 -32.92 -31.85 -1.36
C ASP A 345 -31.56 -31.86 -0.64
N GLN A 346 -30.71 -30.86 -0.86
CA GLN A 346 -29.39 -30.79 -0.22
C GLN A 346 -29.47 -30.61 1.29
N ARG A 347 -28.70 -31.43 2.02
CA ARG A 347 -28.52 -31.33 3.48
C ARG A 347 -27.03 -31.27 3.81
N PRO A 348 -26.41 -30.08 3.73
CA PRO A 348 -24.98 -29.94 3.96
C PRO A 348 -24.60 -30.34 5.38
N GLU A 349 -23.59 -31.21 5.50
CA GLU A 349 -23.11 -31.75 6.77
C GLU A 349 -21.87 -31.01 7.29
N ASN A 350 -21.16 -30.31 6.40
CA ASN A 350 -19.93 -29.59 6.70
C ASN A 350 -19.89 -28.21 6.01
N PRO A 351 -18.97 -27.32 6.42
CA PRO A 351 -18.84 -25.97 5.86
C PRO A 351 -18.58 -25.97 4.35
N GLU A 352 -17.81 -26.91 3.82
CA GLU A 352 -17.44 -26.97 2.41
C GLU A 352 -18.67 -27.26 1.53
N GLN A 353 -19.51 -28.21 1.92
CA GLN A 353 -20.78 -28.50 1.26
C GLN A 353 -21.74 -27.31 1.36
N MET A 354 -21.79 -26.63 2.50
CA MET A 354 -22.63 -25.45 2.66
C MET A 354 -22.18 -24.30 1.74
N GLN A 355 -20.88 -24.10 1.59
CA GLN A 355 -20.33 -23.11 0.66
C GLN A 355 -20.70 -23.42 -0.80
N ASP A 356 -20.67 -24.69 -1.22
CA ASP A 356 -21.13 -25.10 -2.56
C ASP A 356 -22.61 -24.77 -2.78
N VAL A 357 -23.47 -25.08 -1.79
CA VAL A 357 -24.90 -24.77 -1.83
C VAL A 357 -25.15 -23.26 -1.88
N LEU A 358 -24.42 -22.47 -1.07
CA LEU A 358 -24.51 -21.00 -1.08
C LEU A 358 -24.12 -20.42 -2.43
N GLY A 359 -22.99 -20.85 -3.00
CA GLY A 359 -22.51 -20.38 -4.30
C GLY A 359 -23.50 -20.71 -5.43
N GLN A 360 -24.14 -21.87 -5.38
CA GLN A 360 -25.18 -22.23 -6.36
C GLN A 360 -26.48 -21.43 -6.17
N ALA A 361 -26.95 -21.23 -4.94
CA ALA A 361 -28.14 -20.44 -4.68
C ALA A 361 -27.94 -18.97 -5.09
N GLU A 362 -26.74 -18.43 -4.88
CA GLU A 362 -26.37 -17.09 -5.34
C GLU A 362 -26.32 -17.03 -6.87
N LEU A 363 -25.64 -17.98 -7.53
CA LEU A 363 -25.59 -18.05 -8.99
C LEU A 363 -26.98 -18.16 -9.61
N MET A 364 -27.89 -18.94 -9.02
CA MET A 364 -29.27 -19.02 -9.46
C MET A 364 -29.98 -17.67 -9.32
N GLY A 365 -29.79 -16.97 -8.19
CA GLY A 365 -30.39 -15.65 -7.98
C GLY A 365 -29.86 -14.57 -8.94
N GLN A 366 -28.57 -14.64 -9.27
CA GLN A 366 -27.93 -13.73 -10.23
C GLN A 366 -28.40 -13.99 -11.67
N ARG A 367 -28.44 -15.26 -12.10
CA ARG A 367 -28.79 -15.61 -13.49
C ARG A 367 -30.30 -15.61 -13.73
N PHE A 368 -31.10 -15.99 -12.73
CA PHE A 368 -32.54 -16.16 -12.84
C PHE A 368 -33.29 -15.38 -11.74
N PRO A 369 -33.18 -14.04 -11.71
CA PRO A 369 -33.79 -13.21 -10.67
C PRO A 369 -35.32 -13.29 -10.65
N ARG A 370 -35.94 -13.75 -11.75
CA ARG A 370 -37.40 -13.94 -11.89
C ARG A 370 -37.86 -15.39 -11.64
N CYS A 371 -36.98 -16.28 -11.19
CA CYS A 371 -37.36 -17.64 -10.81
C CYS A 371 -38.40 -17.60 -9.69
N ALA A 372 -39.58 -18.18 -9.92
CA ALA A 372 -40.71 -18.11 -8.99
C ALA A 372 -40.41 -18.74 -7.62
N ARG A 373 -39.57 -19.78 -7.58
CA ARG A 373 -39.17 -20.50 -6.36
C ARG A 373 -37.91 -19.93 -5.70
N LEU A 374 -37.32 -18.84 -6.19
CA LEU A 374 -36.07 -18.30 -5.64
C LEU A 374 -36.19 -17.90 -4.17
N ALA A 375 -37.33 -17.34 -3.76
CA ALA A 375 -37.58 -16.99 -2.36
C ALA A 375 -37.66 -18.24 -1.45
N GLU A 376 -38.25 -19.32 -1.95
CA GLU A 376 -38.34 -20.61 -1.25
C GLU A 376 -36.94 -21.22 -1.06
N ILE A 377 -36.12 -21.23 -2.13
CA ILE A 377 -34.74 -21.72 -2.08
C ILE A 377 -33.91 -20.91 -1.10
N ARG A 378 -34.00 -19.58 -1.15
CA ARG A 378 -33.26 -18.71 -0.23
C ARG A 378 -33.61 -19.01 1.23
N ARG A 379 -34.89 -19.17 1.54
CA ARG A 379 -35.34 -19.56 2.86
C ARG A 379 -34.84 -20.95 3.27
N HIS A 380 -34.92 -21.93 2.37
CA HIS A 380 -34.45 -23.28 2.62
C HIS A 380 -32.94 -23.30 2.92
N VAL A 381 -32.13 -22.64 2.08
CA VAL A 381 -30.68 -22.48 2.29
C VAL A 381 -30.40 -21.75 3.60
N GLY A 382 -31.16 -20.70 3.93
CA GLY A 382 -31.08 -20.02 5.23
C GLY A 382 -31.32 -20.96 6.41
N GLN A 383 -32.33 -21.85 6.32
CA GLN A 383 -32.59 -22.87 7.34
C GLN A 383 -31.45 -23.87 7.47
N GLN A 384 -30.86 -24.32 6.36
CA GLN A 384 -29.69 -25.22 6.38
C GLN A 384 -28.46 -24.55 7.01
N CYS A 385 -28.22 -23.27 6.70
CA CYS A 385 -27.18 -22.46 7.33
C CYS A 385 -27.34 -22.46 8.85
N VAL A 386 -28.54 -22.14 9.36
CA VAL A 386 -28.83 -22.10 10.79
C VAL A 386 -28.64 -23.47 11.42
N ALA A 387 -29.17 -24.53 10.81
CA ALA A 387 -29.07 -25.90 11.30
C ALA A 387 -27.61 -26.35 11.42
N LEU A 388 -26.79 -26.08 10.41
CA LEU A 388 -25.38 -26.45 10.39
C LEU A 388 -24.55 -25.63 11.39
N LEU A 389 -24.67 -24.30 11.38
CA LEU A 389 -23.94 -23.40 12.28
C LEU A 389 -24.29 -23.64 13.75
N SER A 390 -25.52 -24.03 14.05
CA SER A 390 -25.97 -24.34 15.41
C SER A 390 -25.32 -25.61 15.98
N ARG A 391 -24.95 -26.58 15.14
CA ARG A 391 -24.38 -27.88 15.57
C ARG A 391 -22.87 -28.02 15.38
N LEU A 392 -22.27 -27.18 14.53
CA LEU A 392 -20.83 -27.26 14.21
C LEU A 392 -19.95 -27.18 15.48
N PRO A 393 -19.05 -28.16 15.71
CA PRO A 393 -18.07 -28.07 16.77
C PRO A 393 -17.00 -27.02 16.43
N ILE A 394 -16.65 -26.18 17.40
CA ILE A 394 -15.65 -25.12 17.23
C ILE A 394 -14.59 -25.25 18.33
N PRO A 395 -13.59 -26.14 18.15
CA PRO A 395 -12.62 -26.46 19.20
C PRO A 395 -11.57 -25.37 19.42
N ASP A 396 -11.30 -24.55 18.40
CA ASP A 396 -10.21 -23.57 18.41
C ASP A 396 -10.52 -22.32 17.56
N LEU A 397 -9.58 -21.36 17.58
CA LEU A 397 -9.69 -20.10 16.85
C LEU A 397 -9.54 -20.25 15.33
N GLU A 398 -8.95 -21.33 14.82
CA GLU A 398 -8.87 -21.57 13.37
C GLU A 398 -10.21 -22.08 12.83
N ALA A 399 -10.82 -23.04 13.53
CA ALA A 399 -12.19 -23.48 13.29
C ALA A 399 -13.17 -22.29 13.39
N MET A 400 -12.96 -21.39 14.37
CA MET A 400 -13.77 -20.18 14.49
C MET A 400 -13.67 -19.28 13.24
N LYS A 401 -12.48 -19.10 12.67
CA LYS A 401 -12.34 -18.32 11.42
C LYS A 401 -13.13 -18.92 10.26
N ARG A 402 -13.12 -20.25 10.12
CA ARG A 402 -13.90 -20.95 9.08
C ARG A 402 -15.41 -20.76 9.30
N VAL A 403 -15.86 -20.82 10.55
CA VAL A 403 -17.26 -20.55 10.92
C VAL A 403 -17.63 -19.10 10.65
N ASP A 404 -16.78 -18.12 10.99
CA ASP A 404 -17.01 -16.69 10.72
C ASP A 404 -17.14 -16.44 9.19
N GLN A 405 -16.28 -17.06 8.37
CA GLN A 405 -16.38 -16.99 6.91
C GLN A 405 -17.69 -17.60 6.39
N LEU A 406 -18.07 -18.77 6.91
CA LEU A 406 -19.34 -19.41 6.55
C LEU A 406 -20.54 -18.56 6.95
N MET A 407 -20.52 -17.98 8.16
CA MET A 407 -21.57 -17.07 8.64
C MET A 407 -21.74 -15.86 7.72
N ALA A 408 -20.64 -15.24 7.29
CA ALA A 408 -20.68 -14.12 6.36
C ALA A 408 -21.35 -14.48 5.02
N GLY A 409 -21.10 -15.69 4.51
CA GLY A 409 -21.79 -16.19 3.31
C GLY A 409 -23.27 -16.52 3.55
N CYS A 410 -23.61 -17.02 4.74
CA CYS A 410 -24.99 -17.34 5.12
C CYS A 410 -25.87 -16.11 5.39
N ASP A 411 -25.27 -14.96 5.74
CA ASP A 411 -26.00 -13.77 6.21
C ASP A 411 -27.04 -13.25 5.21
N SER A 412 -26.81 -13.37 3.90
CA SER A 412 -27.78 -12.96 2.88
C SER A 412 -28.97 -13.91 2.70
N PHE A 413 -28.93 -15.09 3.33
CA PHE A 413 -29.95 -16.13 3.21
C PHE A 413 -30.72 -16.36 4.52
N MET A 414 -30.13 -16.01 5.67
CA MET A 414 -30.76 -16.17 6.98
C MET A 414 -31.81 -15.08 7.24
N GLU A 415 -33.08 -15.47 7.42
CA GLU A 415 -34.15 -14.56 7.85
C GLU A 415 -34.00 -14.23 9.34
N ALA A 416 -34.25 -12.98 9.73
CA ALA A 416 -34.17 -12.58 11.14
C ALA A 416 -35.19 -13.37 11.99
N GLY A 417 -34.73 -14.00 13.06
CA GLY A 417 -35.57 -14.83 13.93
C GLY A 417 -34.84 -15.29 15.19
N LEU A 418 -35.60 -15.85 16.13
CA LEU A 418 -35.08 -16.31 17.43
C LEU A 418 -33.97 -17.37 17.27
N GLU A 419 -34.10 -18.28 16.32
CA GLU A 419 -33.11 -19.33 16.06
C GLU A 419 -31.79 -18.76 15.54
N VAL A 420 -31.83 -17.78 14.62
CA VAL A 420 -30.63 -17.09 14.12
C VAL A 420 -29.94 -16.31 15.24
N MET A 421 -30.72 -15.62 16.08
CA MET A 421 -30.18 -14.90 17.23
C MET A 421 -29.51 -15.86 18.23
N ALA A 422 -30.17 -16.97 18.58
CA ALA A 422 -29.62 -17.98 19.49
C ALA A 422 -28.34 -18.62 18.95
N MET A 423 -28.31 -18.92 17.64
CA MET A 423 -27.12 -19.44 16.95
C MET A 423 -25.97 -18.41 17.01
N ARG A 424 -26.23 -17.15 16.67
CA ARG A 424 -25.23 -16.07 16.72
C ARG A 424 -24.70 -15.86 18.13
N GLU A 425 -25.57 -15.88 19.14
CA GLU A 425 -25.18 -15.76 20.54
C GLU A 425 -24.30 -16.94 20.98
N ARG A 426 -24.64 -18.17 20.58
CA ARG A 426 -23.80 -19.35 20.84
C ARG A 426 -22.41 -19.17 20.23
N VAL A 427 -22.30 -18.82 18.95
CA VAL A 427 -21.01 -18.64 18.27
C VAL A 427 -20.20 -17.52 18.94
N ALA A 428 -20.83 -16.40 19.28
CA ALA A 428 -20.20 -15.29 20.01
C ALA A 428 -19.67 -15.75 21.39
N ARG A 429 -20.47 -16.49 22.17
CA ARG A 429 -20.02 -17.04 23.46
C ARG A 429 -18.82 -17.99 23.31
N ILE A 430 -18.83 -18.86 22.30
CA ILE A 430 -17.68 -19.75 22.04
C ILE A 430 -16.44 -18.93 21.66
N ARG A 431 -16.60 -17.91 20.81
CA ARG A 431 -15.50 -17.02 20.40
C ARG A 431 -14.89 -16.31 21.60
N ASP A 432 -15.73 -15.72 22.45
CA ASP A 432 -15.27 -15.05 23.65
C ASP A 432 -14.54 -16.01 24.59
N ASN A 433 -15.04 -17.23 24.77
CA ASN A 433 -14.39 -18.25 25.59
C ASN A 433 -13.03 -18.68 25.02
N LEU A 434 -12.93 -18.89 23.70
CA LEU A 434 -11.67 -19.25 23.04
C LEU A 434 -10.64 -18.12 23.11
N LEU A 435 -11.09 -16.87 22.93
CA LEU A 435 -10.23 -15.69 23.08
C LEU A 435 -9.74 -15.54 24.52
N ARG A 436 -10.65 -15.69 25.52
CA ARG A 436 -10.26 -15.70 26.94
C ARG A 436 -9.25 -16.80 27.23
N ALA A 437 -9.49 -18.03 26.78
CA ALA A 437 -8.55 -19.14 27.02
C ALA A 437 -7.16 -18.90 26.42
N ARG A 438 -7.07 -18.30 25.22
CA ARG A 438 -5.80 -17.88 24.62
C ARG A 438 -5.12 -16.80 25.47
N ASP A 439 -5.87 -15.77 25.84
CA ASP A 439 -5.33 -14.62 26.58
C ASP A 439 -4.92 -15.00 28.00
N ASP A 440 -5.63 -15.95 28.63
CA ASP A 440 -5.29 -16.55 29.92
C ASP A 440 -4.01 -17.38 29.83
N ARG A 441 -3.81 -18.13 28.73
CA ARG A 441 -2.56 -18.88 28.50
C ARG A 441 -1.37 -17.92 28.33
N ALA A 442 -1.51 -16.91 27.49
CA ALA A 442 -0.50 -15.88 27.28
C ALA A 442 -0.18 -15.12 28.57
N GLU A 443 -1.20 -14.84 29.40
CA GLU A 443 -1.01 -14.25 30.72
C GLU A 443 -0.23 -15.15 31.67
N ARG A 444 -0.58 -16.44 31.76
CA ARG A 444 0.13 -17.39 32.60
C ARG A 444 1.59 -17.55 32.19
N GLU A 445 1.88 -17.53 30.89
CA GLU A 445 3.24 -17.54 30.37
C GLU A 445 3.99 -16.26 30.74
N ALA A 446 3.36 -15.09 30.57
CA ALA A 446 3.97 -13.79 30.88
C ALA A 446 4.16 -13.52 32.39
N LEU A 447 3.38 -14.18 33.26
CA LEU A 447 3.44 -14.01 34.72
C LEU A 447 4.07 -15.20 35.44
N LYS A 448 4.69 -16.13 34.70
CA LYS A 448 5.25 -17.38 35.25
C LYS A 448 6.24 -17.12 36.39
N ASP A 449 7.04 -16.06 36.28
CA ASP A 449 8.08 -15.67 37.25
C ASP A 449 7.56 -14.65 38.30
N LEU A 450 6.25 -14.34 38.28
CA LEU A 450 5.58 -13.37 39.17
C LEU A 450 4.47 -14.02 40.02
N SER A 451 4.64 -15.30 40.37
CA SER A 451 3.69 -16.08 41.17
C SER A 451 3.43 -15.48 42.56
N PHE A 452 4.45 -14.89 43.18
CA PHE A 452 4.36 -14.22 44.47
C PHE A 452 3.39 -13.02 44.44
N PHE A 453 3.44 -12.22 43.37
CA PHE A 453 2.58 -11.05 43.16
C PHE A 453 1.10 -11.46 43.07
N ILE A 454 0.79 -12.51 42.30
CA ILE A 454 -0.56 -13.07 42.19
C ILE A 454 -1.05 -13.59 43.56
N GLY A 455 -0.16 -14.25 44.31
CA GLY A 455 -0.45 -14.74 45.65
C GLY A 455 -0.78 -13.62 46.64
N TRP A 456 -0.06 -12.50 46.60
CA TRP A 456 -0.32 -11.34 47.47
C TRP A 456 -1.60 -10.59 47.09
N ASP A 457 -1.91 -10.41 45.80
CA ASP A 457 -3.18 -9.79 45.38
C ASP A 457 -4.40 -10.54 45.94
N ALA A 458 -4.36 -11.88 45.89
CA ALA A 458 -5.42 -12.74 46.42
C ALA A 458 -5.56 -12.65 47.95
N LYS A 459 -4.43 -12.56 48.67
CA LYS A 459 -4.40 -12.43 50.14
C LYS A 459 -4.91 -11.06 50.59
N ILE A 460 -4.46 -9.98 49.95
CA ILE A 460 -4.85 -8.59 50.24
C ILE A 460 -6.34 -8.35 49.93
N ALA A 461 -6.87 -9.01 48.89
CA ALA A 461 -8.28 -8.91 48.53
C ALA A 461 -9.24 -9.28 49.68
N LYS A 462 -8.81 -10.17 50.58
CA LYS A 462 -9.63 -10.70 51.68
C LYS A 462 -9.47 -9.90 52.99
N LEU A 463 -8.68 -8.83 52.99
CA LEU A 463 -8.42 -8.05 54.20
C LEU A 463 -9.67 -7.31 54.72
N PRO A 464 -9.80 -7.13 56.05
CA PRO A 464 -10.89 -6.40 56.65
C PRO A 464 -10.65 -4.87 56.58
N TRP A 465 -10.78 -4.31 55.38
CA TRP A 465 -10.56 -2.89 55.12
C TRP A 465 -11.41 -1.97 56.03
N GLY A 466 -10.79 -0.90 56.52
CA GLY A 466 -11.40 0.08 57.42
C GLY A 466 -11.62 -0.36 58.87
N LYS A 467 -11.17 -1.56 59.26
CA LYS A 467 -11.16 -2.02 60.67
C LYS A 467 -9.97 -1.48 61.46
N ALA A 468 -10.06 -1.54 62.79
CA ALA A 468 -9.07 -0.96 63.69
C ALA A 468 -7.73 -1.73 63.67
N ARG A 469 -6.64 -1.06 64.05
CA ARG A 469 -5.26 -1.57 64.06
C ARG A 469 -5.10 -2.89 64.83
N GLY A 470 -5.84 -3.08 65.91
CA GLY A 470 -5.83 -4.32 66.69
C GLY A 470 -6.29 -5.57 65.93
N ASP A 471 -7.10 -5.40 64.89
CA ASP A 471 -7.64 -6.49 64.07
C ASP A 471 -6.78 -6.79 62.83
N PHE A 472 -5.71 -6.03 62.60
CA PHE A 472 -5.01 -6.01 61.31
C PHE A 472 -4.27 -7.31 60.95
N PRO A 473 -3.50 -7.98 61.83
CA PRO A 473 -3.06 -9.33 61.50
C PRO A 473 -4.09 -10.39 61.98
N GLY A 474 -5.31 -9.99 62.36
CA GLY A 474 -6.20 -10.72 63.28
C GLY A 474 -6.70 -12.11 62.89
N THR A 475 -6.34 -12.69 61.73
CA THR A 475 -6.35 -14.13 61.34
C THR A 475 -6.32 -14.29 59.81
N GLY A 476 -5.97 -15.46 59.28
CA GLY A 476 -6.17 -15.83 57.86
C GLY A 476 -4.90 -15.86 56.98
N GLU A 477 -5.10 -15.99 55.66
CA GLU A 477 -4.02 -16.19 54.68
C GLU A 477 -3.05 -15.00 54.58
N PHE A 478 -3.56 -13.78 54.75
CA PHE A 478 -2.70 -12.59 54.81
C PHE A 478 -1.84 -12.59 56.05
N ALA A 479 -2.40 -12.84 57.24
CA ALA A 479 -1.65 -12.88 58.48
C ALA A 479 -0.55 -13.96 58.48
N ALA A 480 -0.85 -15.13 57.89
CA ALA A 480 0.14 -16.20 57.71
C ALA A 480 1.29 -15.78 56.78
N ALA A 481 0.98 -15.15 55.65
CA ALA A 481 2.00 -14.63 54.73
C ALA A 481 2.78 -13.47 55.37
N TRP A 482 2.08 -12.55 56.03
CA TRP A 482 2.62 -11.50 56.86
C TRP A 482 3.34 -12.02 58.10
N GLY A 483 3.41 -13.33 58.37
CA GLY A 483 4.28 -13.88 59.42
C GLY A 483 5.68 -14.21 58.90
N GLN A 484 5.85 -14.44 57.61
CA GLN A 484 7.04 -15.07 57.02
C GLN A 484 8.22 -14.13 56.72
N GLY A 485 7.95 -12.89 56.32
CA GLY A 485 8.94 -11.81 56.18
C GLY A 485 9.59 -11.34 57.49
N THR A 486 10.56 -10.44 57.36
CA THR A 486 11.32 -9.83 58.45
C THR A 486 10.82 -8.40 58.72
N ASP A 487 10.91 -7.93 59.95
CA ASP A 487 10.59 -6.52 60.26
C ASP A 487 11.65 -5.61 59.64
N ALA A 488 11.21 -4.62 58.86
CA ALA A 488 12.10 -3.67 58.19
C ALA A 488 12.43 -2.45 59.08
N GLY A 489 11.64 -2.17 60.12
CA GLY A 489 11.85 -1.04 61.02
C GLY A 489 12.14 0.29 60.30
N SER A 490 13.15 1.02 60.76
CA SER A 490 13.60 2.29 60.15
C SER A 490 14.29 2.13 58.79
N GLU A 491 14.60 0.91 58.37
CA GLU A 491 15.20 0.62 57.06
C GLU A 491 14.15 0.48 55.95
N CYS A 492 12.86 0.56 56.30
CA CYS A 492 11.77 0.50 55.32
C CYS A 492 11.89 1.61 54.28
N HIS A 493 12.11 1.24 53.01
CA HIS A 493 12.26 2.21 51.93
C HIS A 493 10.93 2.84 51.50
N CYS A 494 9.81 2.25 51.93
CA CYS A 494 8.48 2.67 51.55
C CYS A 494 7.67 3.46 52.57
N SER A 495 8.16 3.61 53.81
CA SER A 495 7.52 4.45 54.82
C SER A 495 8.46 5.55 55.31
N LEU A 496 7.93 6.77 55.45
CA LEU A 496 8.58 7.86 56.19
C LEU A 496 8.00 8.00 57.60
N ASP A 497 6.93 7.25 57.91
CA ASP A 497 6.26 7.24 59.20
C ASP A 497 6.84 6.09 60.05
N PRO A 498 7.52 6.39 61.16
CA PRO A 498 8.10 5.37 62.03
C PRO A 498 7.04 4.48 62.73
N ASP A 499 5.78 4.90 62.76
CA ASP A 499 4.70 4.17 63.44
C ASP A 499 3.97 3.18 62.51
N GLU A 500 4.30 3.13 61.22
CA GLU A 500 3.70 2.21 60.25
C GLU A 500 4.44 0.87 60.18
N PRO A 501 3.74 -0.28 60.36
CA PRO A 501 4.38 -1.59 60.30
C PRO A 501 4.79 -1.95 58.86
N CYS A 502 6.08 -2.21 58.68
CA CYS A 502 6.70 -2.53 57.41
C CYS A 502 7.50 -3.83 57.51
N ARG A 503 7.28 -4.77 56.56
CA ARG A 503 7.98 -6.05 56.54
C ARG A 503 8.63 -6.34 55.19
N ALA A 504 9.87 -6.81 55.21
CA ALA A 504 10.63 -7.19 54.03
C ALA A 504 10.47 -8.69 53.72
N PHE A 505 10.45 -9.03 52.44
CA PHE A 505 10.27 -10.39 51.93
C PHE A 505 11.23 -10.63 50.77
N GLU A 506 11.89 -11.79 50.77
CA GLU A 506 12.60 -12.27 49.58
C GLU A 506 11.59 -12.87 48.59
N SER A 507 11.68 -12.49 47.31
CA SER A 507 10.84 -13.11 46.27
C SER A 507 11.49 -14.39 45.74
N GLU A 508 10.66 -15.34 45.30
CA GLU A 508 11.12 -16.47 44.48
C GLU A 508 11.36 -15.96 43.05
N GLY A 509 12.60 -15.66 42.67
CA GLY A 509 12.94 -15.27 41.30
C GLY A 509 14.07 -14.24 41.19
N SER A 510 14.22 -13.64 40.00
CA SER A 510 15.29 -12.69 39.68
C SER A 510 15.05 -11.25 40.16
N HIS A 511 13.89 -10.97 40.76
CA HIS A 511 13.37 -9.61 40.95
C HIS A 511 13.76 -8.92 42.27
N GLY A 512 14.58 -9.57 43.11
CA GLY A 512 15.00 -9.01 44.41
C GLY A 512 13.92 -9.12 45.50
N GLY A 513 14.21 -8.58 46.69
CA GLY A 513 13.22 -8.51 47.78
C GLY A 513 12.16 -7.44 47.53
N PHE A 514 11.01 -7.57 48.20
CA PHE A 514 9.94 -6.58 48.20
C PHE A 514 9.51 -6.27 49.64
N GLU A 515 8.98 -5.07 49.85
CA GLU A 515 8.48 -4.63 51.14
C GLU A 515 6.96 -4.61 51.12
N VAL A 516 6.35 -4.95 52.25
CA VAL A 516 4.92 -4.76 52.46
C VAL A 516 4.70 -3.80 53.61
N VAL A 517 4.03 -2.68 53.34
CA VAL A 517 3.70 -1.65 54.33
C VAL A 517 2.20 -1.62 54.54
N ALA A 518 1.76 -1.64 55.79
CA ALA A 518 0.34 -1.44 56.11
C ALA A 518 0.12 -0.03 56.66
N ARG A 519 -0.81 0.67 56.02
CA ARG A 519 -1.10 2.08 56.27
C ARG A 519 -2.32 2.21 57.16
N PHE A 520 -2.21 3.02 58.20
CA PHE A 520 -3.29 3.30 59.14
C PHE A 520 -3.66 4.78 59.11
N TYR A 521 -4.95 5.06 59.16
CA TYR A 521 -5.47 6.41 59.25
C TYR A 521 -6.58 6.42 60.29
N ARG A 522 -6.43 7.27 61.32
CA ARG A 522 -7.26 7.26 62.53
C ARG A 522 -7.41 5.85 63.13
N GLU A 523 -6.29 5.16 63.31
CA GLU A 523 -6.21 3.78 63.81
C GLU A 523 -6.91 2.71 62.95
N ARG A 524 -7.27 3.01 61.69
CA ARG A 524 -7.95 2.06 60.80
C ARG A 524 -7.12 1.72 59.57
N LEU A 525 -7.13 0.46 59.17
CA LEU A 525 -6.43 0.00 57.96
C LEU A 525 -7.06 0.67 56.73
N TRP A 526 -6.29 1.54 56.07
CA TRP A 526 -6.73 2.23 54.87
C TRP A 526 -5.89 1.91 53.65
N GLY A 527 -4.69 1.36 53.84
CA GLY A 527 -3.81 1.01 52.72
C GLY A 527 -2.89 -0.18 52.99
N VAL A 528 -2.52 -0.87 51.90
CA VAL A 528 -1.40 -1.82 51.89
C VAL A 528 -0.56 -1.51 50.65
N ASP A 529 0.74 -1.28 50.85
CA ASP A 529 1.70 -1.07 49.77
C ASP A 529 2.55 -2.32 49.59
N LEU A 530 2.52 -2.89 48.39
CA LEU A 530 3.55 -3.81 47.92
C LEU A 530 4.59 -2.97 47.18
N CYS A 531 5.77 -2.89 47.74
CA CYS A 531 6.84 -2.02 47.30
C CYS A 531 7.97 -2.77 46.64
N GLN A 532 8.51 -2.21 45.55
CA GLN A 532 9.60 -2.84 44.79
C GLN A 532 9.23 -4.23 44.28
N VAL A 533 7.95 -4.44 43.97
CA VAL A 533 7.38 -5.75 43.56
C VAL A 533 7.98 -6.24 42.26
N PHE A 534 8.58 -5.35 41.46
CA PHE A 534 9.13 -5.71 40.17
C PHE A 534 10.26 -4.77 39.77
N THR A 535 11.34 -5.34 39.23
CA THR A 535 12.41 -4.66 38.48
C THR A 535 12.53 -5.35 37.11
N GLY A 536 12.29 -4.63 35.99
CA GLY A 536 12.41 -5.23 34.65
C GLY A 536 11.48 -4.69 33.53
N PRO A 537 11.43 -5.36 32.36
CA PRO A 537 10.68 -4.92 31.17
C PRO A 537 9.18 -5.29 31.16
N ASP A 538 8.72 -6.20 32.02
CA ASP A 538 7.35 -6.77 32.00
C ASP A 538 6.27 -5.92 32.68
N LEU A 539 6.48 -4.60 32.84
CA LEU A 539 5.47 -3.69 33.38
C LEU A 539 4.13 -3.75 32.61
N ALA A 540 4.20 -4.02 31.30
CA ALA A 540 3.03 -4.22 30.45
C ALA A 540 2.20 -5.44 30.88
N SER A 541 2.84 -6.52 31.31
CA SER A 541 2.17 -7.75 31.76
C SER A 541 1.42 -7.52 33.08
N ILE A 542 2.03 -6.80 34.04
CA ILE A 542 1.40 -6.42 35.31
C ILE A 542 0.23 -5.46 35.07
N TYR A 543 0.41 -4.46 34.22
CA TYR A 543 -0.68 -3.57 33.82
C TYR A 543 -1.85 -4.35 33.18
N ASN A 544 -1.56 -5.28 32.27
CA ASN A 544 -2.58 -6.10 31.60
C ASN A 544 -3.27 -7.08 32.56
N PHE A 545 -2.59 -7.57 33.60
CA PHE A 545 -3.19 -8.37 34.68
C PHE A 545 -4.28 -7.57 35.41
N PHE A 546 -3.98 -6.33 35.82
CA PHE A 546 -4.92 -5.46 36.53
C PHE A 546 -6.04 -4.94 35.62
N ALA A 547 -5.69 -4.53 34.40
CA ALA A 547 -6.62 -4.02 33.39
C ALA A 547 -7.72 -5.01 32.97
N ARG A 548 -7.49 -6.31 33.12
CA ARG A 548 -8.46 -7.37 32.83
C ARG A 548 -9.40 -7.64 33.99
N ARG A 549 -8.94 -7.46 35.23
CA ARG A 549 -9.67 -7.80 36.46
C ARG A 549 -10.47 -6.65 37.04
N TYR A 550 -10.04 -5.42 36.77
CA TYR A 550 -10.55 -4.23 37.42
C TYR A 550 -10.91 -3.14 36.42
N ALA A 551 -11.88 -2.30 36.78
CA ALA A 551 -12.28 -1.16 35.96
C ALA A 551 -11.14 -0.15 35.91
N LYS A 552 -10.82 0.39 34.72
CA LYS A 552 -9.75 1.36 34.56
C LYS A 552 -10.22 2.74 35.03
N ASP A 553 -9.50 3.31 35.97
CA ASP A 553 -9.71 4.67 36.47
C ASP A 553 -8.64 5.62 35.90
N HIS A 554 -8.40 5.48 34.59
CA HIS A 554 -7.44 6.27 33.81
C HIS A 554 -7.75 6.17 32.31
N THR A 555 -7.25 7.13 31.55
CA THR A 555 -7.43 7.21 30.09
C THR A 555 -6.41 6.33 29.34
N LYS A 556 -6.70 6.02 28.06
CA LYS A 556 -5.76 5.33 27.17
C LYS A 556 -4.42 6.08 27.03
N VAL A 557 -4.46 7.42 27.03
CA VAL A 557 -3.27 8.27 26.92
C VAL A 557 -2.40 8.15 28.18
N GLN A 558 -3.02 8.18 29.37
CA GLN A 558 -2.32 7.97 30.64
C GLN A 558 -1.71 6.57 30.73
N ALA A 559 -2.42 5.53 30.28
CA ALA A 559 -1.87 4.17 30.22
C ALA A 559 -0.64 4.07 29.32
N ALA A 560 -0.69 4.66 28.12
CA ALA A 560 0.45 4.66 27.20
C ALA A 560 1.65 5.42 27.78
N ALA A 561 1.41 6.59 28.40
CA ALA A 561 2.46 7.37 29.07
C ALA A 561 3.11 6.57 30.21
N PHE A 562 2.29 5.94 31.08
CA PHE A 562 2.76 5.09 32.17
C PHE A 562 3.61 3.91 31.69
N LEU A 563 3.17 3.19 30.65
CA LEU A 563 3.89 2.04 30.09
C LEU A 563 5.18 2.46 29.39
N SER A 564 5.18 3.58 28.67
CA SER A 564 6.36 4.10 27.96
C SER A 564 7.47 4.65 28.87
N GLY A 565 7.15 4.99 30.12
CA GLY A 565 8.12 5.57 31.05
C GLY A 565 8.36 7.07 30.87
N GLY A 566 7.54 7.74 30.06
CA GLY A 566 7.54 9.20 29.96
C GLY A 566 7.15 9.81 31.30
N GLY A 567 8.10 10.45 31.99
CA GLY A 567 8.04 10.84 33.40
C GLY A 567 6.90 11.77 33.86
N VAL A 568 5.93 12.08 33.00
CA VAL A 568 4.73 12.87 33.26
C VAL A 568 3.65 12.05 34.00
N VAL A 569 3.53 10.75 33.72
CA VAL A 569 2.54 9.87 34.36
C VAL A 569 3.26 8.74 35.09
N ARG A 570 3.35 8.87 36.42
CA ARG A 570 4.02 7.87 37.27
C ARG A 570 3.05 6.84 37.86
N GLU A 571 1.75 7.10 37.80
CA GLU A 571 0.75 6.24 38.45
C GLU A 571 -0.48 6.03 37.57
N VAL A 572 -1.05 4.83 37.63
CA VAL A 572 -2.34 4.49 37.02
C VAL A 572 -3.20 3.73 38.02
N ALA A 573 -4.49 4.08 38.08
CA ALA A 573 -5.42 3.53 39.05
C ALA A 573 -6.43 2.59 38.41
N PHE A 574 -6.86 1.58 39.18
CA PHE A 574 -7.90 0.63 38.84
C PHE A 574 -8.91 0.56 39.99
N GLY A 575 -10.20 0.53 39.66
CA GLY A 575 -11.29 0.35 40.62
C GLY A 575 -11.63 -1.12 40.83
N LYS A 576 -11.63 -1.57 42.08
CA LYS A 576 -11.98 -2.93 42.50
C LYS A 576 -13.40 -2.97 43.10
N GLY A 577 -14.10 -4.08 42.87
CA GLY A 577 -15.47 -4.33 43.33
C GLY A 577 -15.56 -4.52 44.85
N SER A 578 -15.42 -3.44 45.60
CA SER A 578 -15.69 -3.30 47.04
C SER A 578 -15.40 -1.88 47.57
N GLY A 579 -15.20 -0.90 46.69
CA GLY A 579 -14.70 0.43 47.07
C GLY A 579 -13.17 0.51 47.20
N LEU A 580 -12.45 -0.59 46.91
CA LEU A 580 -10.99 -0.61 46.88
C LEU A 580 -10.43 0.00 45.60
N ARG A 581 -9.34 0.75 45.74
CA ARG A 581 -8.57 1.31 44.63
C ARG A 581 -7.19 0.65 44.59
N VAL A 582 -6.79 0.18 43.42
CA VAL A 582 -5.46 -0.38 43.18
C VAL A 582 -4.68 0.58 42.30
N ILE A 583 -3.53 1.03 42.77
CA ILE A 583 -2.69 2.01 42.08
C ILE A 583 -1.37 1.34 41.74
N LEU A 584 -1.02 1.31 40.46
CA LEU A 584 0.32 0.95 40.01
C LEU A 584 1.15 2.23 39.99
N ALA A 585 2.24 2.25 40.75
CA ALA A 585 3.17 3.36 40.83
C ALA A 585 4.53 2.94 40.28
N ARG A 586 5.05 3.68 39.30
CA ARG A 586 6.32 3.43 38.65
C ARG A 586 7.43 4.25 39.30
N GLY A 587 8.47 3.56 39.76
CA GLY A 587 9.78 4.11 40.14
C GLY A 587 10.75 4.16 38.95
N ALA A 588 12.00 4.54 39.20
CA ALA A 588 13.04 4.60 38.15
C ALA A 588 13.23 3.23 37.48
N ASP A 589 13.41 2.19 38.30
CA ASP A 589 13.61 0.80 37.86
C ASP A 589 12.59 -0.17 38.49
N THR A 590 11.61 0.33 39.24
CA THR A 590 10.69 -0.48 40.03
C THR A 590 9.21 -0.22 39.74
N CYS A 591 8.36 -1.19 40.06
CA CYS A 591 6.90 -1.00 40.14
C CYS A 591 6.40 -1.35 41.55
N SER A 592 5.60 -0.46 42.12
CA SER A 592 4.91 -0.66 43.40
C SER A 592 3.41 -0.73 43.17
N VAL A 593 2.74 -1.59 43.93
CA VAL A 593 1.29 -1.78 43.89
C VAL A 593 0.70 -1.30 45.20
N ARG A 594 -0.17 -0.30 45.14
CA ARG A 594 -0.78 0.32 46.32
C ARG A 594 -2.27 0.02 46.35
N TYR A 595 -2.70 -0.67 47.39
CA TYR A 595 -4.11 -0.95 47.66
C TYR A 595 -4.63 0.08 48.64
N ARG A 596 -5.78 0.70 48.35
CA ARG A 596 -6.38 1.75 49.17
C ARG A 596 -7.87 1.51 49.36
N ASP A 597 -8.35 1.72 50.58
CA ASP A 597 -9.78 1.84 50.86
C ASP A 597 -10.29 3.20 50.35
N GLY A 598 -11.21 3.17 49.40
CA GLY A 598 -11.69 4.40 48.74
C GLY A 598 -12.44 5.33 49.68
N ALA A 599 -13.15 4.81 50.70
CA ALA A 599 -13.90 5.64 51.64
C ALA A 599 -12.96 6.39 52.60
N LEU A 600 -11.92 5.72 53.12
CA LEU A 600 -10.93 6.34 53.99
C LEU A 600 -9.98 7.27 53.23
N LEU A 601 -9.61 6.94 51.99
CA LEU A 601 -8.82 7.83 51.13
C LEU A 601 -9.54 9.18 50.92
N LEU A 602 -10.83 9.15 50.62
CA LEU A 602 -11.64 10.37 50.46
C LEU A 602 -11.74 11.17 51.77
N LEU A 603 -11.83 10.50 52.92
CA LEU A 603 -11.88 11.19 54.22
C LEU A 603 -10.56 11.91 54.52
N GLN A 604 -9.43 11.27 54.23
CA GLN A 604 -8.12 11.86 54.39
C GLN A 604 -7.94 13.10 53.51
N GLU A 605 -8.29 13.00 52.22
CA GLU A 605 -8.22 14.14 51.29
C GLU A 605 -9.08 15.32 51.75
N GLN A 606 -10.24 15.06 52.35
CA GLN A 606 -11.11 16.08 52.92
C GLN A 606 -10.50 16.75 54.16
N ASP A 607 -9.91 15.97 55.06
CA ASP A 607 -9.22 16.46 56.25
C ASP A 607 -8.02 17.34 55.87
N GLU A 608 -7.20 16.91 54.91
CA GLU A 608 -6.05 17.67 54.41
C GLU A 608 -6.50 18.99 53.76
N LEU A 609 -7.57 18.97 52.97
CA LEU A 609 -8.15 20.18 52.39
C LEU A 609 -8.70 21.12 53.46
N ALA A 610 -9.36 20.58 54.49
CA ALA A 610 -9.90 21.35 55.59
C ALA A 610 -8.79 21.99 56.43
N GLU A 611 -7.70 21.27 56.70
CA GLU A 611 -6.55 21.82 57.41
C GLU A 611 -5.86 22.91 56.58
N LYS A 612 -5.70 22.71 55.27
CA LYS A 612 -5.16 23.74 54.37
C LYS A 612 -5.99 25.01 54.39
N LYS A 613 -7.32 24.88 54.25
CA LYS A 613 -8.26 26.01 54.35
C LYS A 613 -8.19 26.69 55.71
N ARG A 614 -8.08 25.92 56.80
CA ARG A 614 -7.93 26.48 58.15
C ARG A 614 -6.66 27.31 58.26
N LYS A 615 -5.52 26.81 57.77
CA LYS A 615 -4.25 27.56 57.75
C LYS A 615 -4.33 28.82 56.90
N GLU A 616 -5.00 28.76 55.74
CA GLU A 616 -5.24 29.94 54.89
C GLU A 616 -6.15 30.97 55.57
N GLU A 617 -7.21 30.54 56.27
CA GLU A 617 -8.10 31.41 57.03
C GLU A 617 -7.42 32.01 58.26
N GLU A 618 -6.60 31.25 58.99
CA GLU A 618 -5.79 31.72 60.11
C GLU A 618 -4.77 32.77 59.63
N ALA A 619 -4.08 32.52 58.51
CA ALA A 619 -3.18 33.50 57.89
C ALA A 619 -3.91 34.77 57.46
N LYS A 620 -5.12 34.63 56.88
CA LYS A 620 -5.96 35.78 56.50
C LYS A 620 -6.45 36.58 57.70
N ARG A 621 -6.87 35.92 58.79
CA ARG A 621 -7.28 36.59 60.03
C ARG A 621 -6.11 37.30 60.70
N ALA A 622 -4.96 36.64 60.79
CA ALA A 622 -3.73 37.24 61.30
C ALA A 622 -3.34 38.49 60.47
N ARG A 623 -3.51 38.41 59.15
CA ARG A 623 -3.31 39.54 58.23
C ARG A 623 -4.30 40.68 58.48
N ASP A 624 -5.59 40.40 58.56
CA ASP A 624 -6.62 41.43 58.80
C ASP A 624 -6.45 42.10 60.17
N GLU A 625 -6.09 41.33 61.20
CA GLU A 625 -5.75 41.86 62.53
C GLU A 625 -4.48 42.70 62.50
N ARG A 626 -3.46 42.29 61.74
CA ARG A 626 -2.24 43.07 61.55
C ARG A 626 -2.53 44.41 60.87
N VAL A 627 -3.35 44.40 59.83
CA VAL A 627 -3.78 45.60 59.09
C VAL A 627 -4.61 46.53 59.99
N LYS A 628 -5.51 45.99 60.82
CA LYS A 628 -6.32 46.76 61.78
C LYS A 628 -5.49 47.40 62.88
N ARG A 629 -4.54 46.66 63.47
CA ARG A 629 -3.58 47.19 64.45
C ARG A 629 -2.75 48.32 63.85
N GLY A 630 -2.48 48.23 62.55
CA GLY A 630 -1.70 49.22 61.81
C GLY A 630 -0.22 49.16 62.16
N TRP A 631 0.60 49.89 61.42
CA TRP A 631 2.04 49.88 61.57
C TRP A 631 2.53 51.05 62.41
N GLN A 632 3.53 50.81 63.24
CA GLN A 632 4.13 51.82 64.10
C GLN A 632 5.35 52.47 63.45
N PRO A 633 5.72 53.71 63.82
CA PRO A 633 7.00 54.28 63.43
C PRO A 633 8.16 53.36 63.83
N GLY A 634 8.97 52.96 62.86
CA GLY A 634 10.08 52.01 63.01
C GLY A 634 9.78 50.60 62.51
N ASP A 635 8.52 50.24 62.23
CA ASP A 635 8.16 48.93 61.70
C ASP A 635 8.79 48.70 60.30
N CYS A 636 9.44 47.55 60.14
CA CYS A 636 9.92 47.07 58.84
C CYS A 636 8.74 46.53 58.04
N VAL A 637 8.55 47.07 56.84
CA VAL A 637 7.46 46.72 55.94
C VAL A 637 7.95 46.48 54.53
N GLN A 638 7.25 45.62 53.81
CA GLN A 638 7.43 45.34 52.39
C GLN A 638 6.11 45.50 51.63
N TRP A 639 6.13 45.89 50.37
CA TRP A 639 4.93 46.05 49.56
C TRP A 639 5.18 45.70 48.09
N GLU A 640 4.09 45.57 47.32
CA GLU A 640 4.08 45.04 45.95
C GLU A 640 4.59 43.59 45.91
N CYS A 641 3.84 42.70 46.55
CA CYS A 641 4.19 41.29 46.78
C CYS A 641 3.32 40.34 45.94
N ASP A 642 3.58 40.22 44.64
CA ASP A 642 2.85 39.28 43.77
C ASP A 642 3.42 37.84 43.89
N ILE A 643 4.73 37.68 43.71
CA ILE A 643 5.47 36.42 43.94
C ILE A 643 6.63 36.66 44.94
N SER A 644 7.32 37.79 44.79
CA SER A 644 8.24 38.39 45.76
C SER A 644 7.86 39.87 45.97
N CYS A 645 8.32 40.48 47.06
CA CYS A 645 8.03 41.87 47.36
C CYS A 645 9.06 42.80 46.73
N ALA A 646 8.63 43.74 45.89
CA ALA A 646 9.54 44.62 45.14
C ALA A 646 10.26 45.66 46.01
N PHE A 647 9.64 46.07 47.13
CA PHE A 647 10.15 47.13 47.99
C PHE A 647 10.12 46.76 49.47
N ARG A 648 11.13 47.24 50.22
CA ARG A 648 11.26 47.12 51.67
C ARG A 648 11.64 48.46 52.27
N GLY A 649 11.08 48.80 53.43
CA GLY A 649 11.33 50.07 54.09
C GLY A 649 10.84 50.11 55.53
N ASN A 650 11.05 51.26 56.18
CA ASN A 650 10.61 51.48 57.55
C ASN A 650 9.54 52.57 57.61
N VAL A 651 8.46 52.30 58.34
CA VAL A 651 7.39 53.27 58.56
C VAL A 651 7.92 54.44 59.38
N ARG A 652 7.71 55.68 58.91
CA ARG A 652 8.08 56.89 59.66
C ARG A 652 6.91 57.54 60.38
N LYS A 653 5.76 57.67 59.70
CA LYS A 653 4.55 58.25 60.29
C LYS A 653 3.31 57.82 59.54
N ARG A 654 2.17 57.93 60.21
CA ARG A 654 0.84 57.63 59.67
C ARG A 654 0.08 58.92 59.41
N ASP A 655 -0.65 58.96 58.29
CA ASP A 655 -1.64 59.98 57.99
C ASP A 655 -2.90 59.32 57.40
N GLY A 656 -3.97 59.28 58.21
CA GLY A 656 -5.19 58.54 57.89
C GLY A 656 -4.94 57.05 57.62
N GLN A 657 -5.22 56.62 56.38
CA GLN A 657 -5.04 55.24 55.90
C GLN A 657 -3.69 54.99 55.20
N ARG A 658 -2.83 56.00 55.09
CA ARG A 658 -1.53 55.92 54.43
C ARG A 658 -0.40 56.02 55.46
N TYR A 659 0.71 55.36 55.14
CA TYR A 659 1.93 55.33 55.93
C TYR A 659 3.06 55.88 55.08
N LEU A 660 3.81 56.83 55.63
CA LEU A 660 5.02 57.35 54.99
C LEU A 660 6.13 56.37 55.32
N VAL A 661 6.57 55.61 54.32
CA VAL A 661 7.62 54.60 54.43
C VAL A 661 8.89 55.17 53.80
N VAL A 662 10.02 55.06 54.51
CA VAL A 662 11.33 55.36 53.93
C VAL A 662 11.90 54.07 53.37
N ILE A 663 12.15 54.05 52.07
CA ILE A 663 12.60 52.87 51.34
C ILE A 663 14.03 52.54 51.79
N SER A 664 14.23 51.32 52.30
CA SER A 664 15.54 50.79 52.71
C SER A 664 16.13 49.83 51.68
N ALA A 665 15.30 49.16 50.88
CA ALA A 665 15.73 48.34 49.75
C ALA A 665 14.64 48.30 48.65
N ALA A 666 15.06 48.24 47.40
CA ALA A 666 14.22 48.06 46.21
C ALA A 666 14.92 47.08 45.26
N GLU A 667 14.25 46.00 44.84
CA GLU A 667 14.88 44.95 44.01
C GLU A 667 15.24 45.47 42.61
N GLU A 668 14.40 46.32 42.01
CA GLU A 668 14.57 46.75 40.61
C GLU A 668 15.01 48.22 40.45
N GLU A 669 14.70 49.10 41.42
CA GLU A 669 14.94 50.55 41.30
C GLU A 669 15.75 51.14 42.48
N GLY A 670 17.05 50.81 42.54
CA GLY A 670 17.95 51.25 43.63
C GLY A 670 18.06 52.76 43.86
N ARG A 671 17.70 53.60 42.87
CA ARG A 671 17.66 55.07 43.03
C ARG A 671 16.54 55.55 43.96
N GLN A 672 15.57 54.69 44.28
CA GLN A 672 14.48 55.00 45.20
C GLN A 672 14.85 54.82 46.67
N VAL A 673 15.97 54.15 46.98
CA VAL A 673 16.43 53.93 48.36
C VAL A 673 16.72 55.27 49.03
N GLY A 674 16.15 55.50 50.20
CA GLY A 674 16.22 56.77 50.94
C GLY A 674 15.06 57.73 50.66
N ASN A 675 14.27 57.51 49.60
CA ASN A 675 13.06 58.30 49.35
C ASN A 675 11.94 57.92 50.32
N ALA A 676 11.05 58.88 50.58
CA ALA A 676 9.88 58.69 51.41
C ALA A 676 8.62 58.60 50.54
N VAL A 677 7.90 57.49 50.61
CA VAL A 677 6.70 57.22 49.80
C VAL A 677 5.50 56.94 50.69
N TRP A 678 4.34 57.44 50.29
CA TRP A 678 3.08 57.17 50.99
C TRP A 678 2.41 55.91 50.44
N VAL A 679 2.42 54.84 51.22
CA VAL A 679 1.82 53.54 50.87
C VAL A 679 0.55 53.32 51.69
N ARG A 680 -0.47 52.65 51.13
CA ARG A 680 -1.67 52.33 51.92
C ARG A 680 -1.36 51.19 52.88
N GLY A 681 -1.92 51.24 54.09
CA GLY A 681 -1.69 50.17 55.08
C GLY A 681 -1.99 48.77 54.53
N GLN A 682 -3.07 48.62 53.76
CA GLN A 682 -3.48 47.33 53.18
C GLN A 682 -2.43 46.69 52.25
N GLU A 683 -1.55 47.50 51.66
CA GLU A 683 -0.50 47.08 50.72
C GLU A 683 0.81 46.70 51.44
N LEU A 684 0.96 47.02 52.73
CA LEU A 684 2.16 46.78 53.52
C LEU A 684 2.13 45.42 54.22
N TYR A 685 3.17 44.62 54.07
CA TYR A 685 3.41 43.34 54.74
C TYR A 685 4.56 43.48 55.73
N ASP A 686 4.57 42.67 56.78
CA ASP A 686 5.74 42.61 57.66
C ASP A 686 6.90 41.97 56.91
N CYS A 687 8.12 42.45 57.17
CA CYS A 687 9.33 41.78 56.71
C CYS A 687 9.44 40.39 57.38
N PRO A 688 9.83 39.32 56.66
CA PRO A 688 10.17 38.06 57.31
C PRO A 688 11.31 38.27 58.32
N GLU A 689 11.21 37.63 59.49
CA GLU A 689 12.26 37.66 60.53
C GLU A 689 13.59 37.08 60.04
#